data_AF-A0A7W9GM32-F1
#
_entry.id   AF-A0A7W9GM32-F1
#
_cell.length_a   1.000
_cell.length_b   1.000
_cell.length_c   1.000
_cell.angle_alpha   90.00
_cell.angle_beta   90.00
_cell.angle_gamma   90.00
#
_symmetry.space_group_name_H-M   'P 1'
#
loop_
_entity.id
_entity.type
_entity.pdbx_description
1 polymer ?
#
loop_
_entity_poly.entity_id
_entity_poly.type
_entity_poly.pdbx_seq_one_letter_code
_entity_poly.pdbx_strand_id
1 'polypeptide(L)'
;MTELIPGVGAGSLLHSQLLADDRSTRIGAVYRIDYGEAIVLTHDRWKFDAGGIPQYSFLLATAQDINTSQVDDDEVLLLRVQGTSPLSMESDLHAVREESLRSALSSNQNPSPSVVLDVEMDPFTKNRVSFTGLRCKVLGTFYEDDVDGQKVLEFGADVDNFYATSTYRVLKPVGEGLSTIASYLKPTGRPVERVRLGAVRYSATRRRAKASKQADAAVEVNIRDFIGHKTALLGMTRMGKSNTAKIIIARTFAVSERQRAAGGRPIGQLIFDPQGEYANPNTQDGTEIAAIGAKHVQIFKFGADGSQPHVKPLNINFYSENQIDAVQSLISDQLSTDESGYVKDFAGASYANVSGDPSATTHAQRARLVLYGALMKAGFAVPESFRVRINVKAIFQQKLVTALGRNPFTQAGSTANMVTISATDVEEVVDKIVELREVADKDASDFTKDVRWKSVEPIFTTKSQGRNVRGWKNLNPLRPFHSPITQNDPAIEIYDELVKGRIVIVDLHVGAAPITKSLSESITARLLERQTTVFTSGEEPPAIQVMLEEAHNLFASDRYKDDRDIWVRLAKEASKLNLGMTYATQEVSGVAHQVKANTANWVVAHLNNTKEVQELARFYDFGSFSDAIIASEDRGYVRLKTLSSPYIVPVQIDRYDMELVNDARAAAGDAPLTPNGSTP
;
A
#
# COMPACT_ATOMS: atom_id res chain seq x y z
N MET A 1 56.93 -11.16 -1.97
CA MET A 1 57.43 -10.68 -0.66
C MET A 1 56.48 -9.61 -0.10
N THR A 2 55.16 -9.82 -0.25
CA THR A 2 54.10 -8.82 -0.06
C THR A 2 52.99 -9.30 0.89
N GLU A 3 53.15 -10.48 1.51
CA GLU A 3 52.16 -11.11 2.41
C GLU A 3 52.51 -10.98 3.91
N LEU A 4 53.42 -10.07 4.30
CA LEU A 4 53.96 -10.01 5.66
C LEU A 4 53.56 -8.76 6.47
N ILE A 5 52.60 -7.97 6.00
CA ILE A 5 52.05 -6.84 6.77
C ILE A 5 50.52 -7.02 6.87
N PRO A 6 49.96 -7.33 8.05
CA PRO A 6 48.52 -7.21 8.25
C PRO A 6 48.13 -5.73 8.10
N GLY A 7 47.14 -5.41 7.24
CA GLY A 7 46.64 -4.03 7.05
C GLY A 7 46.91 -3.39 5.68
N VAL A 8 47.60 -4.05 4.74
CA VAL A 8 47.78 -3.50 3.38
C VAL A 8 46.45 -3.55 2.61
N GLY A 9 45.74 -2.41 2.58
CA GLY A 9 44.46 -2.23 1.86
C GLY A 9 43.24 -1.99 2.75
N ALA A 10 43.42 -1.89 4.08
CA ALA A 10 42.39 -1.46 5.02
C ALA A 10 41.93 -0.03 4.70
N GLY A 11 40.61 0.21 4.68
CA GLY A 11 40.01 1.51 4.34
C GLY A 11 39.95 1.89 2.84
N SER A 12 40.29 1.00 1.91
CA SER A 12 40.29 1.28 0.47
C SER A 12 38.88 1.44 -0.15
N LEU A 13 37.88 0.71 0.32
CA LEU A 13 36.47 0.88 -0.04
C LEU A 13 35.88 2.13 0.61
N LEU A 14 36.17 2.36 1.90
CA LEU A 14 35.76 3.60 2.58
C LEU A 14 36.28 4.82 1.82
N HIS A 15 37.54 4.78 1.42
CA HIS A 15 38.13 5.86 0.62
C HIS A 15 37.49 5.97 -0.76
N SER A 16 37.47 4.90 -1.55
CA SER A 16 37.01 4.94 -2.96
C SER A 16 35.50 5.19 -3.11
N GLN A 17 34.68 4.78 -2.14
CA GLN A 17 33.22 4.93 -2.20
C GLN A 17 32.74 6.17 -1.46
N LEU A 18 33.36 6.56 -0.34
CA LEU A 18 32.84 7.62 0.53
C LEU A 18 33.73 8.86 0.61
N LEU A 19 35.06 8.71 0.72
CA LEU A 19 35.95 9.82 1.10
C LEU A 19 36.68 10.51 -0.05
N ALA A 20 36.85 9.86 -1.21
CA ALA A 20 37.58 10.42 -2.34
C ALA A 20 37.04 11.80 -2.79
N ASP A 21 37.88 12.60 -3.46
CA ASP A 21 37.59 14.01 -3.78
C ASP A 21 36.34 14.20 -4.66
N ASP A 22 35.99 13.22 -5.49
CA ASP A 22 34.76 13.22 -6.30
C ASP A 22 33.53 12.66 -5.55
N ARG A 23 33.74 12.05 -4.38
CA ARG A 23 32.71 11.44 -3.51
C ARG A 23 32.32 12.34 -2.35
N SER A 24 33.23 13.15 -1.84
CA SER A 24 32.96 14.06 -0.73
C SER A 24 33.82 15.31 -0.76
N THR A 25 33.33 16.39 -0.15
CA THR A 25 34.04 17.67 -0.05
C THR A 25 34.28 18.01 1.41
N ARG A 26 35.51 18.37 1.79
CA ARG A 26 35.82 18.79 3.16
C ARG A 26 35.05 20.06 3.54
N ILE A 27 34.37 20.02 4.69
CA ILE A 27 33.57 21.15 5.19
C ILE A 27 33.91 21.61 6.61
N GLY A 28 34.80 20.92 7.31
CA GLY A 28 35.16 21.33 8.67
C GLY A 28 35.91 20.26 9.45
N ALA A 29 35.78 20.37 10.78
CA ALA A 29 36.31 19.42 11.75
C ALA A 29 35.34 19.28 12.93
N VAL A 30 35.46 18.18 13.67
CA VAL A 30 34.67 17.96 14.88
C VAL A 30 35.20 18.86 15.99
N TYR A 31 34.31 19.66 16.58
CA TYR A 31 34.61 20.49 17.74
C TYR A 31 34.37 19.72 19.05
N ARG A 32 33.23 19.04 19.12
CA ARG A 32 32.81 18.20 20.26
C ARG A 32 32.09 16.97 19.71
N ILE A 33 32.28 15.82 20.31
CA ILE A 33 31.54 14.60 19.98
C ILE A 33 31.26 13.79 21.23
N ASP A 34 30.13 13.11 21.21
CA ASP A 34 29.77 12.00 22.08
C ASP A 34 29.11 10.90 21.23
N TYR A 35 28.62 9.83 21.87
CA TYR A 35 28.04 8.68 21.17
C TYR A 35 26.74 8.99 20.39
N GLY A 36 26.07 10.11 20.63
CA GLY A 36 24.81 10.48 19.97
C GLY A 36 24.84 11.81 19.22
N GLU A 37 25.74 12.72 19.55
CA GLU A 37 25.83 14.07 19.02
C GLU A 37 27.28 14.46 18.66
N ALA A 38 27.43 15.18 17.55
CA ALA A 38 28.66 15.87 17.18
C ALA A 38 28.38 17.35 16.89
N ILE A 39 29.19 18.25 17.46
CA ILE A 39 29.27 19.64 17.04
C ILE A 39 30.38 19.76 16.02
N VAL A 40 30.03 20.17 14.80
CA VAL A 40 30.97 20.39 13.71
C VAL A 40 31.30 21.88 13.59
N LEU A 41 32.59 22.22 13.64
CA LEU A 41 33.07 23.56 13.33
C LEU A 41 33.24 23.69 11.82
N THR A 42 32.54 24.64 11.22
CA THR A 42 32.62 24.94 9.78
C THR A 42 32.78 26.44 9.54
N HIS A 43 33.12 26.80 8.31
CA HIS A 43 33.39 28.15 7.86
C HIS A 43 32.50 28.47 6.64
N ASP A 44 32.05 29.71 6.50
CA ASP A 44 31.13 30.11 5.42
C ASP A 44 31.68 29.83 4.01
N ARG A 45 33.00 29.97 3.81
CA ARG A 45 33.68 29.57 2.58
C ARG A 45 33.48 28.08 2.26
N TRP A 46 33.70 27.18 3.23
CA TRP A 46 33.50 25.75 3.03
C TRP A 46 32.03 25.42 2.73
N LYS A 47 31.09 26.09 3.40
CA LYS A 47 29.66 25.95 3.06
C LYS A 47 29.37 26.40 1.64
N PHE A 48 30.01 27.46 1.16
CA PHE A 48 29.84 27.94 -0.20
C PHE A 48 30.38 26.92 -1.21
N ASP A 49 31.63 26.48 -1.02
CA ASP A 49 32.34 25.55 -1.91
C ASP A 49 31.63 24.19 -2.00
N ALA A 50 31.09 23.70 -0.88
CA ALA A 50 30.35 22.44 -0.83
C ALA A 50 28.90 22.53 -1.34
N GLY A 51 28.46 23.67 -1.89
CA GLY A 51 27.10 23.83 -2.41
C GLY A 51 26.03 24.00 -1.31
N GLY A 52 26.44 24.45 -0.12
CA GLY A 52 25.61 24.62 1.06
C GLY A 52 25.52 23.36 1.92
N ILE A 53 25.17 23.55 3.20
CA ILE A 53 24.92 22.48 4.17
C ILE A 53 23.51 22.66 4.75
N PRO A 54 22.46 22.22 4.04
CA PRO A 54 21.10 22.24 4.56
C PRO A 54 20.93 21.42 5.85
N GLN A 55 19.90 21.74 6.63
CA GLN A 55 19.43 20.83 7.68
C GLN A 55 19.13 19.44 7.08
N TYR A 56 19.36 18.39 7.86
CA TYR A 56 19.24 16.98 7.48
C TYR A 56 20.28 16.46 6.49
N SER A 57 21.27 17.28 6.08
CA SER A 57 22.38 16.80 5.26
C SER A 57 23.17 15.71 5.98
N PHE A 58 23.56 14.67 5.24
CA PHE A 58 24.58 13.74 5.70
C PHE A 58 25.94 14.43 5.70
N LEU A 59 26.76 14.10 6.69
CA LEU A 59 28.18 14.44 6.77
C LEU A 59 28.94 13.19 7.18
N LEU A 60 30.20 13.09 6.77
CA LEU A 60 31.13 12.03 7.14
C LEU A 60 32.19 12.61 8.07
N ALA A 61 32.47 11.95 9.19
CA ALA A 61 33.61 12.30 10.03
C ALA A 61 34.61 11.15 10.04
N THR A 62 35.87 11.47 9.74
CA THR A 62 36.96 10.49 9.73
C THR A 62 38.21 11.07 10.38
N ALA A 63 38.93 10.23 11.15
CA ALA A 63 40.25 10.55 11.69
C ALA A 63 41.37 10.22 10.68
N GLN A 64 41.05 9.53 9.57
CA GLN A 64 42.00 9.23 8.50
C GLN A 64 42.55 10.51 7.89
N ASP A 65 43.87 10.56 7.72
CA ASP A 65 44.50 11.62 6.95
C ASP A 65 44.46 11.23 5.47
N ILE A 66 43.64 11.97 4.72
CA ILE A 66 43.30 11.75 3.29
C ILE A 66 44.55 11.62 2.40
N ASN A 67 45.73 12.06 2.86
CA ASN A 67 46.99 12.11 2.12
C ASN A 67 48.08 11.11 2.56
N THR A 68 47.85 10.27 3.59
CA THR A 68 48.88 9.32 4.06
C THR A 68 48.45 7.86 3.87
N SER A 69 49.42 7.04 3.42
CA SER A 69 49.22 5.64 3.04
C SER A 69 49.22 4.64 4.21
N GLN A 70 49.42 5.14 5.43
CA GLN A 70 49.38 4.32 6.65
C GLN A 70 48.00 4.50 7.28
N VAL A 71 47.11 3.56 6.94
CA VAL A 71 45.72 3.52 7.42
C VAL A 71 45.70 2.58 8.63
N ASP A 72 45.43 3.13 9.81
CA ASP A 72 45.25 2.36 11.05
C ASP A 72 43.81 2.48 11.60
N ASP A 73 42.95 3.27 10.93
CA ASP A 73 41.56 3.50 11.35
C ASP A 73 40.57 3.09 10.26
N ASP A 74 39.76 2.07 10.54
CA ASP A 74 38.85 1.40 9.59
C ASP A 74 37.41 1.96 9.61
N GLU A 75 37.22 3.20 10.06
CA GLU A 75 35.88 3.71 10.37
C GLU A 75 35.59 5.13 9.88
N VAL A 76 34.35 5.34 9.42
CA VAL A 76 33.80 6.64 9.03
C VAL A 76 32.45 6.85 9.72
N LEU A 77 32.37 7.85 10.61
CA LEU A 77 31.13 8.19 11.29
C LEU A 77 30.17 8.89 10.34
N LEU A 78 28.93 8.42 10.28
CA LEU A 78 27.86 9.09 9.56
C LEU A 78 27.11 10.04 10.50
N LEU A 79 27.11 11.31 10.14
CA LEU A 79 26.44 12.37 10.89
C LEU A 79 25.26 12.93 10.08
N ARG A 80 24.24 13.44 10.78
CA ARG A 80 23.11 14.17 10.18
C ARG A 80 22.93 15.53 10.81
N VAL A 81 23.00 16.59 10.02
CA VAL A 81 22.82 17.97 10.50
C VAL A 81 21.42 18.17 11.09
N GLN A 82 21.33 18.55 12.35
CA GLN A 82 20.09 18.86 13.07
C GLN A 82 19.81 20.36 13.15
N GLY A 83 20.85 21.19 13.12
CA GLY A 83 20.72 22.63 13.20
C GLY A 83 22.05 23.30 13.50
N THR A 84 22.00 24.51 14.05
CA THR A 84 23.18 25.22 14.53
C THR A 84 23.46 24.89 15.99
N SER A 85 24.71 25.08 16.41
CA SER A 85 25.14 24.96 17.79
C SER A 85 26.02 26.15 18.16
N PRO A 86 25.88 26.71 19.38
CA PRO A 86 26.77 27.76 19.84
C PRO A 86 28.21 27.26 20.00
N LEU A 87 29.15 28.13 19.66
CA LEU A 87 30.58 27.94 19.92
C LEU A 87 30.98 28.66 21.22
N SER A 88 32.14 28.34 21.79
CA SER A 88 32.56 28.90 23.09
C SER A 88 32.61 30.44 23.15
N MET A 89 32.94 31.09 22.04
CA MET A 89 33.07 32.56 21.93
C MET A 89 31.91 33.19 21.14
N GLU A 90 30.78 32.49 21.00
CA GLU A 90 29.72 32.96 20.09
C GLU A 90 29.08 34.28 20.54
N SER A 91 28.93 34.51 21.84
CA SER A 91 28.43 35.78 22.40
C SER A 91 29.27 36.97 21.93
N ASP A 92 30.59 36.82 21.98
CA ASP A 92 31.54 37.88 21.63
C ASP A 92 31.52 38.12 20.12
N LEU A 93 31.44 37.05 19.32
CA LEU A 93 31.30 37.16 17.86
C LEU A 93 29.96 37.79 17.45
N HIS A 94 28.87 37.50 18.15
CA HIS A 94 27.57 38.14 17.92
C HIS A 94 27.60 39.63 18.28
N ALA A 95 28.22 40.00 19.40
CA ALA A 95 28.40 41.40 19.78
C ALA A 95 29.22 42.17 18.72
N VAL A 96 30.29 41.56 18.18
CA VAL A 96 31.09 42.15 17.09
C VAL A 96 30.27 42.30 15.80
N ARG A 97 29.47 41.29 15.43
CA ARG A 97 28.58 41.35 14.26
C ARG A 97 27.49 42.42 14.43
N GLU A 98 26.90 42.52 15.62
CA GLU A 98 25.86 43.50 15.94
C GLU A 98 26.41 44.92 15.86
N GLU A 99 27.58 45.17 16.43
CA GLU A 99 28.20 46.50 16.37
C GLU A 99 28.61 46.88 14.95
N SER A 100 29.14 45.92 14.19
CA SER A 100 29.44 46.13 12.77
C SER A 100 28.17 46.47 11.98
N LEU A 101 27.07 45.73 12.20
CA LEU A 101 25.78 46.00 11.58
C LEU A 101 25.23 47.39 11.96
N ARG A 102 25.32 47.77 13.24
CA ARG A 102 24.89 49.09 13.74
C ARG A 102 25.70 50.22 13.10
N SER A 103 27.01 50.04 12.95
CA SER A 103 27.89 50.99 12.27
C SER A 103 27.56 51.12 10.78
N ALA A 104 27.33 50.01 10.07
CA ALA A 104 26.90 50.01 8.67
C ALA A 104 25.54 50.71 8.44
N LEU A 105 24.58 50.48 9.34
CA LEU A 105 23.25 51.08 9.27
C LEU A 105 23.23 52.56 9.64
N SER A 106 24.18 53.03 10.46
CA SER A 106 24.29 54.43 10.87
C SER A 106 25.12 55.28 9.91
N SER A 107 26.07 54.68 9.19
CA SER A 107 26.98 55.38 8.26
C SER A 107 26.39 55.59 6.85
N ASN A 108 25.36 54.84 6.44
CA ASN A 108 24.73 54.96 5.12
C ASN A 108 23.20 55.01 5.24
N GLN A 109 22.55 55.97 4.55
CA GLN A 109 21.08 56.09 4.55
C GLN A 109 20.36 54.94 3.80
N ASN A 110 21.08 54.19 2.94
CA ASN A 110 20.59 53.01 2.20
C ASN A 110 21.73 52.01 1.95
N PRO A 111 22.22 51.28 2.98
CA PRO A 111 23.32 50.34 2.79
C PRO A 111 22.81 49.12 2.00
N SER A 112 23.50 48.76 0.92
CA SER A 112 23.32 47.45 0.27
C SER A 112 23.64 46.33 1.28
N PRO A 113 22.94 45.19 1.28
CA PRO A 113 23.25 44.05 2.16
C PRO A 113 24.71 43.58 2.10
N SER A 114 25.41 43.84 0.99
CA SER A 114 26.85 43.59 0.84
C SER A 114 27.74 44.55 1.64
N VAL A 115 27.29 45.78 1.89
CA VAL A 115 28.05 46.84 2.60
C VAL A 115 28.07 46.60 4.12
N VAL A 116 27.07 45.89 4.65
CA VAL A 116 26.99 45.49 6.07
C VAL A 116 28.14 44.55 6.50
N LEU A 117 28.70 43.79 5.57
CA LEU A 117 29.86 42.90 5.78
C LEU A 117 31.20 43.52 5.29
N ASP A 118 31.14 44.76 4.79
CA ASP A 118 32.27 45.57 4.30
C ASP A 118 32.51 46.82 5.17
N VAL A 119 31.95 46.85 6.39
CA VAL A 119 32.58 47.63 7.46
C VAL A 119 34.04 47.21 7.53
N GLU A 120 34.96 48.15 7.75
CA GLU A 120 36.41 47.94 7.89
C GLU A 120 36.77 47.02 9.07
N MET A 121 36.27 45.78 9.07
CA MET A 121 36.70 44.71 9.94
C MET A 121 38.04 44.25 9.40
N ASP A 122 39.02 44.16 10.28
CA ASP A 122 40.31 43.60 9.90
C ASP A 122 40.12 42.15 9.40
N PRO A 123 40.97 41.67 8.48
CA PRO A 123 40.82 40.34 7.88
C PRO A 123 40.78 39.19 8.89
N PHE A 124 41.42 39.35 10.06
CA PHE A 124 41.47 38.32 11.09
C PHE A 124 40.14 38.23 11.85
N THR A 125 39.54 39.36 12.21
CA THR A 125 38.20 39.41 12.80
C THR A 125 37.15 38.91 11.80
N LYS A 126 37.23 39.31 10.52
CA LYS A 126 36.33 38.81 9.45
C LYS A 126 36.38 37.29 9.32
N ASN A 127 37.57 36.69 9.35
CA ASN A 127 37.74 35.24 9.33
C ASN A 127 37.14 34.56 10.58
N ARG A 128 37.38 35.12 11.78
CA ARG A 128 36.85 34.58 13.04
C ARG A 128 35.32 34.59 13.09
N VAL A 129 34.68 35.68 12.65
CA VAL A 129 33.21 35.77 12.61
C VAL A 129 32.58 34.92 11.50
N SER A 130 33.36 34.30 10.61
CA SER A 130 32.82 33.41 9.57
C SER A 130 32.76 31.93 10.00
N PHE A 131 33.25 31.61 11.21
CA PHE A 131 33.07 30.28 11.80
C PHE A 131 31.70 30.12 12.44
N THR A 132 31.14 28.92 12.32
CA THR A 132 29.85 28.55 12.90
C THR A 132 29.86 27.10 13.36
N GLY A 133 29.11 26.79 14.42
CA GLY A 133 28.87 25.42 14.86
C GLY A 133 27.62 24.81 14.21
N LEU A 134 27.73 23.57 13.75
CA LEU A 134 26.60 22.75 13.31
C LEU A 134 26.35 21.64 14.33
N ARG A 135 25.14 21.55 14.86
CA ARG A 135 24.71 20.42 15.69
C ARG A 135 24.34 19.27 14.77
N CYS A 136 25.00 18.13 14.93
CA CYS A 136 24.77 16.94 14.13
C CYS A 136 24.45 15.76 15.05
N LYS A 137 23.50 14.92 14.64
CA LYS A 137 23.24 13.63 15.29
C LYS A 137 24.17 12.59 14.69
N VAL A 138 24.78 11.75 15.51
CA VAL A 138 25.52 10.58 15.03
C VAL A 138 24.53 9.49 14.67
N LEU A 139 24.56 9.01 13.43
CA LEU A 139 23.66 7.96 12.94
C LEU A 139 24.25 6.56 13.09
N GLY A 140 25.58 6.47 13.11
CA GLY A 140 26.31 5.21 13.16
C GLY A 140 27.65 5.31 12.45
N THR A 141 28.24 4.16 12.17
CA THR A 141 29.63 4.03 11.71
C THR A 141 29.69 3.12 10.50
N PHE A 142 30.29 3.60 9.42
CA PHE A 142 30.69 2.79 8.27
C PHE A 142 32.06 2.19 8.52
N TYR A 143 32.21 0.91 8.24
CA TYR A 143 33.49 0.20 8.34
C TYR A 143 33.62 -0.85 7.22
N GLU A 144 34.82 -1.36 7.02
CA GLU A 144 35.05 -2.48 6.10
C GLU A 144 34.98 -3.80 6.86
N ASP A 145 34.26 -4.76 6.28
CA ASP A 145 34.27 -6.15 6.73
C ASP A 145 34.74 -7.06 5.59
N ASP A 146 35.24 -8.25 5.91
CA ASP A 146 35.65 -9.27 4.94
C ASP A 146 34.69 -10.46 5.03
N VAL A 147 33.83 -10.58 4.02
CA VAL A 147 32.85 -11.67 3.91
C VAL A 147 33.24 -12.54 2.72
N ASP A 148 33.56 -13.80 2.99
CA ASP A 148 33.97 -14.80 1.99
C ASP A 148 35.16 -14.38 1.12
N GLY A 149 36.12 -13.60 1.68
CA GLY A 149 37.30 -13.10 0.95
C GLY A 149 37.01 -11.88 0.07
N GLN A 150 35.81 -11.31 0.18
CA GLN A 150 35.44 -10.05 -0.46
C GLN A 150 35.24 -8.96 0.59
N LYS A 151 35.97 -7.86 0.42
CA LYS A 151 35.74 -6.66 1.21
C LYS A 151 34.38 -6.08 0.89
N VAL A 152 33.58 -5.82 1.92
CA VAL A 152 32.27 -5.20 1.83
C VAL A 152 32.19 -4.00 2.76
N LEU A 153 31.41 -2.99 2.35
CA LEU A 153 31.10 -1.85 3.20
C LEU A 153 29.96 -2.25 4.14
N GLU A 154 30.19 -2.17 5.45
CA GLU A 154 29.19 -2.46 6.48
C GLU A 154 28.81 -1.20 7.29
N PHE A 155 27.69 -1.28 8.01
CA PHE A 155 27.18 -0.18 8.81
C PHE A 155 26.68 -0.62 10.20
N GLY A 156 27.33 -0.10 11.24
CA GLY A 156 26.90 -0.16 12.63
C GLY A 156 25.96 1.01 12.97
N ALA A 157 24.88 0.75 13.70
CA ALA A 157 23.89 1.78 14.10
C ALA A 157 24.30 2.54 15.38
N ASP A 158 25.54 2.37 15.79
CA ASP A 158 26.20 2.90 16.95
C ASP A 158 27.63 3.35 16.60
N VAL A 159 28.30 3.89 17.61
CA VAL A 159 29.72 4.26 17.56
C VAL A 159 30.43 3.32 18.50
N ASP A 160 31.31 2.47 17.97
CA ASP A 160 32.12 1.57 18.80
C ASP A 160 33.13 2.37 19.62
N ASN A 161 33.87 3.25 18.96
CA ASN A 161 34.84 4.14 19.58
C ASN A 161 34.91 5.51 18.88
N PHE A 162 35.37 6.54 19.59
CA PHE A 162 35.77 7.80 18.97
C PHE A 162 37.05 8.37 19.57
N TYR A 163 37.87 8.98 18.73
CA TYR A 163 39.11 9.64 19.11
C TYR A 163 38.92 11.10 19.57
N ALA A 164 40.00 11.70 20.08
CA ALA A 164 40.03 13.11 20.46
C ALA A 164 39.51 14.01 19.32
N THR A 165 38.64 14.97 19.65
CA THR A 165 37.86 15.76 18.68
C THR A 165 38.71 16.45 17.61
N SER A 166 39.93 16.88 17.95
CA SER A 166 40.85 17.55 17.03
C SER A 166 41.36 16.69 15.86
N THR A 167 41.13 15.37 15.89
CA THR A 167 41.59 14.45 14.83
C THR A 167 40.58 14.31 13.69
N TYR A 168 39.28 14.42 13.97
CA TYR A 168 38.24 14.18 12.97
C TYR A 168 38.08 15.35 12.01
N ARG A 169 38.29 15.07 10.73
CA ARG A 169 37.87 15.93 9.62
C ARG A 169 36.44 15.60 9.23
N VAL A 170 35.69 16.62 8.86
CA VAL A 170 34.29 16.46 8.43
C VAL A 170 34.17 16.79 6.96
N LEU A 171 33.56 15.88 6.23
CA LEU A 171 33.28 15.96 4.80
C LEU A 171 31.78 15.91 4.54
N LYS A 172 31.34 16.58 3.49
CA LYS A 172 29.98 16.47 2.96
C LYS A 172 30.01 15.53 1.75
N PRO A 173 29.30 14.40 1.76
CA PRO A 173 29.18 13.54 0.60
C PRO A 173 28.44 14.25 -0.55
N VAL A 174 28.88 13.99 -1.77
CA VAL A 174 28.37 14.57 -3.03
C VAL A 174 28.32 13.52 -4.13
N GLY A 175 27.54 13.76 -5.18
CA GLY A 175 27.49 12.89 -6.36
C GLY A 175 27.23 11.41 -6.04
N GLU A 176 28.11 10.55 -6.53
CA GLU A 176 28.08 9.10 -6.27
C GLU A 176 28.26 8.76 -4.79
N GLY A 177 29.15 9.44 -4.06
CA GLY A 177 29.36 9.16 -2.62
C GLY A 177 28.09 9.41 -1.79
N LEU A 178 27.32 10.45 -2.16
CA LEU A 178 26.00 10.67 -1.58
C LEU A 178 24.99 9.60 -2.00
N SER A 179 25.04 9.13 -3.25
CA SER A 179 24.17 8.07 -3.75
C SER A 179 24.46 6.73 -3.06
N THR A 180 25.73 6.41 -2.79
CA THR A 180 26.17 5.24 -2.02
C THR A 180 25.57 5.23 -0.62
N ILE A 181 25.65 6.36 0.10
CA ILE A 181 25.06 6.50 1.45
C ILE A 181 23.54 6.40 1.39
N ALA A 182 22.91 7.17 0.49
CA ALA A 182 21.45 7.20 0.41
C ALA A 182 20.82 5.88 -0.08
N SER A 183 21.58 5.09 -0.83
CA SER A 183 21.19 3.79 -1.40
C SER A 183 21.86 2.61 -0.69
N TYR A 184 22.38 2.83 0.51
CA TYR A 184 23.00 1.77 1.31
C TYR A 184 21.94 0.78 1.77
N LEU A 185 22.22 -0.51 1.56
CA LEU A 185 21.36 -1.63 1.93
C LEU A 185 22.17 -2.54 2.84
N LYS A 186 21.68 -2.78 4.06
CA LYS A 186 22.35 -3.68 4.98
C LYS A 186 22.41 -5.11 4.40
N PRO A 187 23.59 -5.75 4.34
CA PRO A 187 23.71 -7.15 3.97
C PRO A 187 22.90 -8.03 4.94
N THR A 188 21.88 -8.71 4.44
CA THR A 188 20.99 -9.58 5.24
C THR A 188 20.86 -10.99 4.69
N GLY A 189 21.64 -11.33 3.65
CA GLY A 189 21.52 -12.58 2.90
C GLY A 189 20.24 -12.69 2.06
N ARG A 190 19.38 -11.66 2.05
CA ARG A 190 18.15 -11.61 1.26
C ARG A 190 18.45 -11.25 -0.19
N PRO A 191 17.64 -11.71 -1.16
CA PRO A 191 17.73 -11.25 -2.54
C PRO A 191 17.66 -9.72 -2.62
N VAL A 192 18.63 -9.14 -3.33
CA VAL A 192 18.70 -7.70 -3.56
C VAL A 192 18.34 -7.41 -5.00
N GLU A 193 17.32 -6.57 -5.19
CA GLU A 193 16.92 -6.07 -6.49
C GLU A 193 16.75 -4.56 -6.40
N ARG A 194 17.82 -3.85 -6.79
CA ARG A 194 17.90 -2.38 -6.69
C ARG A 194 17.00 -1.72 -7.72
N VAL A 195 16.17 -0.80 -7.25
CA VAL A 195 15.36 0.08 -8.09
C VAL A 195 15.50 1.51 -7.63
N ARG A 196 15.67 2.44 -8.57
CA ARG A 196 15.63 3.87 -8.29
C ARG A 196 14.20 4.29 -7.94
N LEU A 197 14.04 4.99 -6.81
CA LEU A 197 12.78 5.63 -6.41
C LEU A 197 12.81 7.16 -6.56
N GLY A 198 14.00 7.76 -6.57
CA GLY A 198 14.14 9.20 -6.54
C GLY A 198 15.58 9.66 -6.43
N ALA A 199 15.73 10.92 -6.01
CA ALA A 199 17.01 11.53 -5.72
C ALA A 199 16.99 12.20 -4.33
N VAL A 200 18.17 12.33 -3.71
CA VAL A 200 18.30 12.95 -2.38
C VAL A 200 17.84 14.41 -2.43
N ARG A 201 16.98 14.80 -1.46
CA ARG A 201 16.51 16.17 -1.29
C ARG A 201 16.52 16.53 0.19
N TYR A 202 17.51 17.29 0.65
CA TYR A 202 17.58 17.72 2.06
C TYR A 202 16.62 18.85 2.44
N SER A 203 16.22 19.69 1.48
CA SER A 203 15.42 20.89 1.74
C SER A 203 14.38 21.12 0.65
N ALA A 204 13.28 21.79 1.04
CA ALA A 204 12.33 22.39 0.11
C ALA A 204 13.06 23.30 -0.90
N THR A 205 14.02 24.11 -0.44
CA THR A 205 14.78 25.01 -1.32
C THR A 205 15.90 24.26 -2.05
N ARG A 206 15.76 24.12 -3.37
CA ARG A 206 16.71 23.35 -4.22
C ARG A 206 17.78 24.18 -4.94
N ARG A 207 17.80 25.51 -4.75
CA ARG A 207 18.67 26.43 -5.54
C ARG A 207 20.14 26.01 -5.53
N ARG A 208 20.73 25.80 -4.35
CA ARG A 208 22.17 25.50 -4.23
C ARG A 208 22.53 24.10 -4.71
N ALA A 209 21.68 23.11 -4.43
CA ALA A 209 21.87 21.73 -4.91
C ALA A 209 21.85 21.69 -6.45
N LYS A 210 20.94 22.42 -7.10
CA LYS A 210 20.88 22.54 -8.57
C LYS A 210 22.11 23.26 -9.13
N ALA A 211 22.48 24.41 -8.55
CA ALA A 211 23.64 25.18 -8.99
C ALA A 211 24.95 24.37 -8.90
N SER A 212 25.06 23.50 -7.89
CA SER A 212 26.23 22.65 -7.65
C SER A 212 26.13 21.30 -8.36
N LYS A 213 25.11 21.05 -9.20
CA LYS A 213 24.84 19.77 -9.89
C LYS A 213 24.75 18.55 -8.95
N GLN A 214 24.35 18.75 -7.70
CA GLN A 214 24.21 17.70 -6.68
C GLN A 214 22.74 17.27 -6.47
N ALA A 215 21.83 17.74 -7.32
CA ALA A 215 20.38 17.57 -7.12
C ALA A 215 19.81 16.22 -7.60
N ASP A 216 20.65 15.37 -8.21
CA ASP A 216 20.26 14.09 -8.83
C ASP A 216 21.02 12.89 -8.23
N ALA A 217 21.56 13.02 -7.01
CA ALA A 217 22.15 11.89 -6.30
C ALA A 217 21.08 10.83 -6.07
N ALA A 218 21.24 9.65 -6.68
CA ALA A 218 20.22 8.63 -6.78
C ALA A 218 19.90 8.01 -5.41
N VAL A 219 18.64 7.67 -5.22
CA VAL A 219 18.14 6.87 -4.10
C VAL A 219 17.55 5.59 -4.65
N GLU A 220 18.32 4.52 -4.50
CA GLU A 220 17.89 3.17 -4.83
C GLU A 220 17.52 2.40 -3.58
N VAL A 221 16.50 1.56 -3.72
CA VAL A 221 16.04 0.67 -2.64
C VAL A 221 15.99 -0.75 -3.15
N ASN A 222 15.99 -1.71 -2.22
CA ASN A 222 15.64 -3.07 -2.56
C ASN A 222 14.12 -3.17 -2.72
N ILE A 223 13.61 -3.43 -3.93
CA ILE A 223 12.16 -3.59 -4.14
C ILE A 223 11.59 -4.78 -3.36
N ARG A 224 12.43 -5.77 -3.02
CA ARG A 224 12.08 -6.90 -2.15
C ARG A 224 11.78 -6.47 -0.71
N ASP A 225 12.20 -5.28 -0.28
CA ASP A 225 11.81 -4.74 1.03
C ASP A 225 10.29 -4.49 1.10
N PHE A 226 9.62 -4.23 -0.04
CA PHE A 226 8.20 -3.90 -0.11
C PHE A 226 7.32 -5.14 -0.29
N ILE A 227 7.81 -6.14 -1.04
CA ILE A 227 7.11 -7.37 -1.38
C ILE A 227 7.02 -8.27 -0.15
N GLY A 228 5.82 -8.70 0.24
CA GLY A 228 5.63 -9.57 1.42
C GLY A 228 5.81 -8.85 2.77
N HIS A 229 5.99 -7.53 2.74
CA HIS A 229 6.21 -6.70 3.91
C HIS A 229 5.19 -5.55 4.00
N LYS A 230 5.12 -4.95 5.18
CA LYS A 230 4.22 -3.82 5.44
C LYS A 230 4.88 -2.49 5.09
N THR A 231 4.19 -1.68 4.31
CA THR A 231 4.64 -0.37 3.87
C THR A 231 3.59 0.69 4.18
N ALA A 232 3.99 1.76 4.87
CA ALA A 232 3.16 2.93 5.12
C ALA A 232 3.48 4.02 4.11
N LEU A 233 2.46 4.54 3.42
CA LEU A 233 2.51 5.76 2.61
C LEU A 233 1.73 6.86 3.32
N LEU A 234 2.42 7.79 3.97
CA LEU A 234 1.81 8.80 4.83
C LEU A 234 1.93 10.19 4.20
N GLY A 235 0.87 10.97 4.28
CA GLY A 235 0.87 12.37 3.83
C GLY A 235 -0.52 12.89 3.47
N MET A 236 -0.64 14.19 3.23
CA MET A 236 -1.88 14.81 2.73
C MET A 236 -2.18 14.40 1.28
N THR A 237 -3.42 14.61 0.83
CA THR A 237 -3.80 14.42 -0.59
C THR A 237 -2.93 15.32 -1.49
N ARG A 238 -2.59 14.84 -2.69
CA ARG A 238 -1.72 15.52 -3.67
C ARG A 238 -0.26 15.74 -3.24
N MET A 239 0.20 15.12 -2.16
CA MET A 239 1.59 15.22 -1.72
C MET A 239 2.54 14.17 -2.34
N GLY A 240 2.01 13.30 -3.22
CA GLY A 240 2.80 12.28 -3.92
C GLY A 240 2.64 10.85 -3.40
N LYS A 241 1.66 10.58 -2.51
CA LYS A 241 1.31 9.22 -2.05
C LYS A 241 0.98 8.29 -3.23
N SER A 242 -0.03 8.64 -4.03
CA SER A 242 -0.47 7.84 -5.17
C SER A 242 0.63 7.68 -6.22
N ASN A 243 1.45 8.72 -6.45
CA ASN A 243 2.62 8.63 -7.33
C ASN A 243 3.62 7.57 -6.85
N THR A 244 3.96 7.61 -5.55
CA THR A 244 4.86 6.61 -4.95
C THR A 244 4.27 5.20 -5.02
N ALA A 245 2.97 5.06 -4.73
CA ALA A 245 2.28 3.78 -4.86
C ALA A 245 2.35 3.23 -6.29
N LYS A 246 2.10 4.07 -7.30
CA LYS A 246 2.19 3.67 -8.71
C LYS A 246 3.58 3.16 -9.08
N ILE A 247 4.64 3.83 -8.60
CA ILE A 247 6.02 3.38 -8.80
C ILE A 247 6.25 2.01 -8.16
N ILE A 248 5.85 1.83 -6.89
CA ILE A 248 5.99 0.54 -6.18
C ILE A 248 5.22 -0.57 -6.93
N ILE A 249 4.01 -0.29 -7.40
CA ILE A 249 3.18 -1.25 -8.14
C ILE A 249 3.85 -1.67 -9.46
N ALA A 250 4.31 -0.69 -10.26
CA ALA A 250 4.95 -0.95 -11.54
C ALA A 250 6.30 -1.68 -11.37
N ARG A 251 7.11 -1.29 -10.38
CA ARG A 251 8.37 -1.98 -10.06
C ARG A 251 8.13 -3.41 -9.56
N THR A 252 7.12 -3.62 -8.71
CA THR A 252 6.72 -4.97 -8.24
C THR A 252 6.25 -5.84 -9.40
N PHE A 253 5.50 -5.28 -10.36
CA PHE A 253 5.10 -5.99 -11.58
C PHE A 253 6.31 -6.38 -12.44
N ALA A 254 7.25 -5.47 -12.67
CA ALA A 254 8.45 -5.75 -13.43
C ALA A 254 9.30 -6.87 -12.80
N VAL A 255 9.36 -6.93 -11.47
CA VAL A 255 9.99 -8.02 -10.70
C VAL A 255 9.24 -9.33 -10.89
N SER A 256 7.91 -9.30 -10.80
CA SER A 256 7.02 -10.46 -10.99
C SER A 256 7.23 -11.11 -12.36
N GLU A 257 7.29 -10.31 -13.43
CA GLU A 257 7.46 -10.83 -14.79
C GLU A 257 8.88 -11.35 -15.04
N ARG A 258 9.91 -10.70 -14.50
CA ARG A 258 11.29 -11.24 -14.53
C ARG A 258 11.40 -12.57 -13.76
N GLN A 259 10.74 -12.66 -12.60
CA GLN A 259 10.67 -13.90 -11.83
C GLN A 259 9.95 -15.01 -12.61
N ARG A 260 8.83 -14.68 -13.28
CA ARG A 260 8.11 -15.60 -14.17
C ARG A 260 9.00 -16.09 -15.33
N ALA A 261 9.71 -15.17 -15.99
CA ALA A 261 10.61 -15.51 -17.09
C ALA A 261 11.76 -16.43 -16.66
N ALA A 262 12.21 -16.32 -15.41
CA ALA A 262 13.20 -17.21 -14.80
C ALA A 262 12.61 -18.54 -14.26
N GLY A 263 11.31 -18.82 -14.48
CA GLY A 263 10.63 -20.03 -14.00
C GLY A 263 10.17 -19.98 -12.55
N GLY A 264 10.27 -18.83 -11.88
CA GLY A 264 9.77 -18.59 -10.53
C GLY A 264 8.27 -18.28 -10.49
N ARG A 265 7.70 -18.33 -9.29
CA ARG A 265 6.29 -17.98 -9.05
C ARG A 265 6.07 -16.47 -9.19
N PRO A 266 5.04 -16.00 -9.90
CA PRO A 266 4.80 -14.56 -10.03
C PRO A 266 4.21 -13.97 -8.73
N ILE A 267 4.15 -12.64 -8.67
CA ILE A 267 3.60 -11.85 -7.58
C ILE A 267 2.31 -11.18 -8.06
N GLY A 268 1.19 -11.50 -7.42
CA GLY A 268 -0.10 -10.84 -7.66
C GLY A 268 -0.20 -9.51 -6.91
N GLN A 269 -0.97 -8.55 -7.42
CA GLN A 269 -1.18 -7.27 -6.75
C GLN A 269 -2.66 -6.92 -6.69
N LEU A 270 -3.20 -6.75 -5.48
CA LEU A 270 -4.59 -6.35 -5.24
C LEU A 270 -4.64 -4.89 -4.80
N ILE A 271 -5.35 -4.05 -5.54
CA ILE A 271 -5.45 -2.61 -5.26
C ILE A 271 -6.91 -2.29 -4.95
N PHE A 272 -7.20 -1.82 -3.74
CA PHE A 272 -8.50 -1.24 -3.41
C PHE A 272 -8.45 0.26 -3.68
N ASP A 273 -9.23 0.70 -4.68
CA ASP A 273 -9.19 2.06 -5.21
C ASP A 273 -10.51 2.80 -4.93
N PRO A 274 -10.67 3.42 -3.74
CA PRO A 274 -11.88 4.18 -3.38
C PRO A 274 -12.04 5.49 -4.16
N GLN A 275 -10.98 5.99 -4.81
CA GLN A 275 -11.00 7.28 -5.50
C GLN A 275 -10.95 7.13 -7.03
N GLY A 276 -10.71 5.93 -7.56
CA GLY A 276 -10.62 5.63 -8.99
C GLY A 276 -9.33 6.12 -9.66
N GLU A 277 -8.27 6.41 -8.88
CA GLU A 277 -7.01 7.02 -9.36
C GLU A 277 -6.07 6.05 -10.12
N TYR A 278 -6.32 4.74 -10.02
CA TYR A 278 -5.47 3.69 -10.58
C TYR A 278 -6.08 3.03 -11.81
N ALA A 279 -7.42 2.94 -11.85
CA ALA A 279 -8.16 2.30 -12.93
C ALA A 279 -8.34 3.18 -14.19
N ASN A 280 -8.36 4.50 -14.03
CA ASN A 280 -8.63 5.45 -15.12
C ASN A 280 -7.54 6.54 -15.23
N PRO A 281 -7.40 7.20 -16.40
CA PRO A 281 -6.36 8.20 -16.59
C PRO A 281 -6.70 9.40 -15.74
N ASN A 282 -5.84 9.73 -14.78
CA ASN A 282 -6.04 10.92 -13.98
C ASN A 282 -5.79 12.16 -14.85
N THR A 283 -6.71 13.13 -14.83
CA THR A 283 -6.63 14.39 -15.60
C THR A 283 -5.38 15.23 -15.27
N GLN A 284 -4.68 14.91 -14.18
CA GLN A 284 -3.52 15.66 -13.68
C GLN A 284 -2.16 15.14 -14.18
N ASP A 285 -2.03 13.82 -14.36
CA ASP A 285 -0.73 13.17 -14.65
C ASP A 285 -0.69 12.47 -16.01
N GLY A 286 -1.85 12.19 -16.61
CA GLY A 286 -1.93 11.50 -17.90
C GLY A 286 -1.47 10.03 -17.87
N THR A 287 -1.18 9.48 -16.68
CA THR A 287 -0.67 8.12 -16.50
C THR A 287 -1.45 7.35 -15.43
N GLU A 288 -1.74 6.09 -15.73
CA GLU A 288 -2.51 5.15 -14.94
C GLU A 288 -1.78 3.80 -14.86
N ILE A 289 -2.16 2.95 -13.90
CA ILE A 289 -1.61 1.58 -13.83
C ILE A 289 -2.18 0.72 -14.96
N ALA A 290 -3.42 0.97 -15.37
CA ALA A 290 -4.06 0.28 -16.49
C ALA A 290 -3.26 0.38 -17.82
N ALA A 291 -2.44 1.41 -17.98
CA ALA A 291 -1.57 1.62 -19.15
C ALA A 291 -0.49 0.53 -19.30
N ILE A 292 -0.17 -0.22 -18.24
CA ILE A 292 0.69 -1.41 -18.34
C ILE A 292 0.09 -2.40 -19.36
N GLY A 293 -1.25 -2.53 -19.39
CA GLY A 293 -1.97 -3.22 -20.45
C GLY A 293 -3.05 -4.19 -19.95
N ALA A 294 -4.11 -4.33 -20.74
CA ALA A 294 -5.29 -5.15 -20.44
C ALA A 294 -4.99 -6.65 -20.22
N LYS A 295 -3.84 -7.15 -20.68
CA LYS A 295 -3.38 -8.53 -20.44
C LYS A 295 -2.95 -8.76 -18.98
N HIS A 296 -2.44 -7.71 -18.34
CA HIS A 296 -1.77 -7.75 -17.04
C HIS A 296 -2.60 -7.09 -15.94
N VAL A 297 -3.45 -6.14 -16.30
CA VAL A 297 -4.32 -5.41 -15.37
C VAL A 297 -5.77 -5.87 -15.56
N GLN A 298 -6.42 -6.25 -14.47
CA GLN A 298 -7.86 -6.55 -14.42
C GLN A 298 -8.55 -5.54 -13.51
N ILE A 299 -9.65 -4.96 -13.96
CA ILE A 299 -10.39 -3.92 -13.24
C ILE A 299 -11.76 -4.48 -12.87
N PHE A 300 -12.05 -4.57 -11.59
CA PHE A 300 -13.37 -4.93 -11.08
C PHE A 300 -14.09 -3.67 -10.63
N LYS A 301 -15.24 -3.36 -11.24
CA LYS A 301 -15.99 -2.13 -10.94
C LYS A 301 -17.50 -2.34 -10.96
N PHE A 302 -18.22 -1.41 -10.34
CA PHE A 302 -19.67 -1.31 -10.49
C PHE A 302 -20.05 -0.83 -11.90
N GLY A 303 -21.11 -1.39 -12.46
CA GLY A 303 -21.62 -0.96 -13.77
C GLY A 303 -20.71 -1.35 -14.95
N ALA A 304 -19.80 -2.32 -14.77
CA ALA A 304 -19.16 -2.95 -15.92
C ALA A 304 -20.24 -3.55 -16.84
N ASP A 305 -20.11 -3.35 -18.14
CA ASP A 305 -21.08 -3.76 -19.17
C ASP A 305 -20.59 -4.95 -20.00
N GLY A 306 -19.37 -5.45 -19.72
CA GLY A 306 -18.74 -6.52 -20.47
C GLY A 306 -18.13 -6.11 -21.81
N SER A 307 -18.12 -4.81 -22.15
CA SER A 307 -17.53 -4.30 -23.40
C SER A 307 -16.02 -4.51 -23.49
N GLN A 308 -15.32 -4.51 -22.36
CA GLN A 308 -13.88 -4.68 -22.27
C GLN A 308 -13.54 -5.94 -21.46
N PRO A 309 -12.81 -6.92 -22.03
CA PRO A 309 -12.56 -8.21 -21.35
C PRO A 309 -11.82 -8.12 -20.01
N HIS A 310 -10.99 -7.08 -19.84
CA HIS A 310 -10.22 -6.83 -18.64
C HIS A 310 -10.99 -5.99 -17.60
N VAL A 311 -12.22 -5.58 -17.90
CA VAL A 311 -13.10 -4.85 -17.00
C VAL A 311 -14.29 -5.74 -16.64
N LYS A 312 -14.35 -6.15 -15.38
CA LYS A 312 -15.29 -7.15 -14.87
C LYS A 312 -16.25 -6.55 -13.85
N PRO A 313 -17.48 -7.08 -13.73
CA PRO A 313 -18.42 -6.61 -12.73
C PRO A 313 -17.95 -7.00 -11.33
N LEU A 314 -17.94 -6.03 -10.42
CA LEU A 314 -17.71 -6.27 -8.98
C LEU A 314 -18.97 -6.83 -8.28
N ASN A 315 -20.12 -6.71 -8.94
CA ASN A 315 -21.40 -7.21 -8.47
C ASN A 315 -21.50 -8.73 -8.51
N ILE A 316 -22.33 -9.31 -7.65
CA ILE A 316 -22.65 -10.75 -7.59
C ILE A 316 -23.96 -11.01 -8.35
N ASN A 317 -24.09 -12.17 -8.97
CA ASN A 317 -25.36 -12.60 -9.57
C ASN A 317 -26.21 -13.39 -8.57
N PHE A 318 -27.24 -12.75 -8.02
CA PHE A 318 -28.16 -13.33 -7.03
C PHE A 318 -29.01 -14.48 -7.59
N TYR A 319 -29.13 -14.58 -8.90
CA TYR A 319 -29.83 -15.66 -9.59
C TYR A 319 -28.91 -16.82 -9.97
N SER A 320 -27.59 -16.68 -9.82
CA SER A 320 -26.64 -17.70 -10.26
C SER A 320 -26.40 -18.77 -9.18
N GLU A 321 -26.54 -20.04 -9.56
CA GLU A 321 -26.36 -21.17 -8.63
C GLU A 321 -24.91 -21.30 -8.14
N ASN A 322 -23.91 -20.98 -8.97
CA ASN A 322 -22.49 -21.06 -8.61
C ASN A 322 -22.02 -19.94 -7.66
N GLN A 323 -22.86 -18.93 -7.42
CA GLN A 323 -22.56 -17.77 -6.57
C GLN A 323 -23.42 -17.75 -5.29
N ILE A 324 -24.17 -18.82 -5.03
CA ILE A 324 -25.17 -18.88 -3.96
C ILE A 324 -24.56 -18.72 -2.56
N ASP A 325 -23.32 -19.16 -2.36
CA ASP A 325 -22.60 -19.01 -1.09
C ASP A 325 -22.20 -17.55 -0.86
N ALA A 326 -21.73 -16.85 -1.90
CA ALA A 326 -21.43 -15.43 -1.84
C ALA A 326 -22.69 -14.59 -1.56
N VAL A 327 -23.81 -14.96 -2.20
CA VAL A 327 -25.13 -14.36 -1.96
C VAL A 327 -25.57 -14.56 -0.51
N GLN A 328 -25.39 -15.76 0.07
CA GLN A 328 -25.74 -16.02 1.48
C GLN A 328 -24.86 -15.24 2.45
N SER A 329 -23.54 -15.21 2.23
CA SER A 329 -22.64 -14.42 3.08
C SER A 329 -23.06 -12.96 3.10
N LEU A 330 -23.34 -12.38 1.92
CA LEU A 330 -23.76 -10.99 1.79
C LEU A 330 -25.13 -10.73 2.45
N ILE A 331 -26.10 -11.64 2.31
CA ILE A 331 -27.39 -11.58 3.00
C ILE A 331 -27.19 -11.63 4.51
N SER A 332 -26.38 -12.57 5.00
CA SER A 332 -26.10 -12.75 6.42
C SER A 332 -25.46 -11.51 7.03
N ASP A 333 -24.42 -10.98 6.38
CA ASP A 333 -23.70 -9.80 6.86
C ASP A 333 -24.61 -8.58 6.92
N GLN A 334 -25.37 -8.32 5.84
CA GLN A 334 -26.24 -7.14 5.74
C GLN A 334 -27.44 -7.20 6.69
N LEU A 335 -27.94 -8.39 7.01
CA LEU A 335 -29.10 -8.60 7.87
C LEU A 335 -28.75 -9.00 9.31
N SER A 336 -27.46 -9.14 9.64
CA SER A 336 -26.94 -9.57 10.95
C SER A 336 -27.40 -8.69 12.13
N THR A 337 -27.68 -7.42 11.86
CA THR A 337 -28.10 -6.42 12.86
C THR A 337 -29.61 -6.41 13.12
N ASP A 338 -30.39 -7.16 12.35
CA ASP A 338 -31.84 -7.25 12.56
C ASP A 338 -32.16 -8.21 13.73
N GLU A 339 -32.96 -7.75 14.69
CA GLU A 339 -33.34 -8.56 15.85
C GLU A 339 -34.53 -9.49 15.57
N SER A 340 -35.19 -9.34 14.41
CA SER A 340 -36.36 -10.13 14.04
C SER A 340 -36.02 -11.60 13.82
N GLY A 341 -36.68 -12.51 14.55
CA GLY A 341 -36.43 -13.95 14.46
C GLY A 341 -36.50 -14.52 13.04
N TYR A 342 -37.52 -14.15 12.25
CA TYR A 342 -37.65 -14.63 10.87
C TYR A 342 -36.52 -14.15 9.94
N VAL A 343 -35.91 -12.98 10.22
CA VAL A 343 -34.79 -12.46 9.44
C VAL A 343 -33.52 -13.23 9.77
N LYS A 344 -33.30 -13.56 11.05
CA LYS A 344 -32.19 -14.42 11.48
C LYS A 344 -32.30 -15.83 10.89
N ASP A 345 -33.51 -16.41 10.90
CA ASP A 345 -33.76 -17.73 10.32
C ASP A 345 -33.51 -17.74 8.80
N PHE A 346 -33.88 -16.66 8.10
CA PHE A 346 -33.61 -16.47 6.68
C PHE A 346 -32.11 -16.30 6.38
N ALA A 347 -31.44 -15.44 7.14
CA ALA A 347 -30.02 -15.12 6.98
C ALA A 347 -29.10 -16.31 7.31
N GLY A 348 -29.47 -17.13 8.29
CA GLY A 348 -28.70 -18.30 8.71
C GLY A 348 -28.95 -19.57 7.89
N ALA A 349 -29.95 -19.58 7.00
CA ALA A 349 -30.27 -20.75 6.18
C ALA A 349 -29.36 -20.85 4.95
N SER A 350 -28.86 -22.06 4.68
CA SER A 350 -28.14 -22.36 3.44
C SER A 350 -29.06 -22.86 2.34
N TYR A 351 -28.85 -22.34 1.13
CA TYR A 351 -29.53 -22.63 -0.12
C TYR A 351 -28.59 -23.26 -1.17
N ALA A 352 -27.36 -23.61 -0.77
CA ALA A 352 -26.39 -24.29 -1.61
C ALA A 352 -26.74 -25.78 -1.81
N ASN A 353 -26.22 -26.37 -2.90
CA ASN A 353 -26.31 -27.82 -3.09
C ASN A 353 -25.44 -28.52 -2.04
N VAL A 354 -25.88 -29.70 -1.57
CA VAL A 354 -25.13 -30.48 -0.57
C VAL A 354 -24.46 -31.65 -1.26
N SER A 355 -23.13 -31.65 -1.30
CA SER A 355 -22.34 -32.72 -1.91
C SER A 355 -22.61 -34.06 -1.20
N GLY A 356 -22.86 -35.12 -1.97
CA GLY A 356 -23.15 -36.45 -1.44
C GLY A 356 -24.57 -36.64 -0.89
N ASP A 357 -25.41 -35.60 -0.84
CA ASP A 357 -26.80 -35.68 -0.35
C ASP A 357 -27.81 -35.12 -1.38
N PRO A 358 -28.38 -36.01 -2.23
CA PRO A 358 -29.39 -35.63 -3.22
C PRO A 358 -30.70 -35.11 -2.59
N SER A 359 -31.05 -35.58 -1.39
CA SER A 359 -32.28 -35.18 -0.71
C SER A 359 -32.15 -33.76 -0.18
N ALA A 360 -31.06 -33.45 0.53
CA ALA A 360 -30.77 -32.10 0.98
C ALA A 360 -30.58 -31.13 -0.20
N THR A 361 -29.98 -31.58 -1.30
CA THR A 361 -29.89 -30.76 -2.53
C THR A 361 -31.27 -30.44 -3.11
N THR A 362 -32.19 -31.41 -3.11
CA THR A 362 -33.58 -31.19 -3.53
C THR A 362 -34.26 -30.16 -2.63
N HIS A 363 -34.08 -30.23 -1.31
CA HIS A 363 -34.62 -29.25 -0.38
C HIS A 363 -34.01 -27.84 -0.57
N ALA A 364 -32.71 -27.75 -0.85
CA ALA A 364 -32.06 -26.49 -1.21
C ALA A 364 -32.65 -25.88 -2.49
N GLN A 365 -32.84 -26.67 -3.55
CA GLN A 365 -33.43 -26.21 -4.81
C GLN A 365 -34.84 -25.64 -4.61
N ARG A 366 -35.66 -26.27 -3.77
CA ARG A 366 -37.01 -25.78 -3.42
C ARG A 366 -36.94 -24.46 -2.67
N ALA A 367 -36.04 -24.31 -1.71
CA ALA A 367 -35.87 -23.04 -1.01
C ALA A 367 -35.31 -21.94 -1.93
N ARG A 368 -34.39 -22.27 -2.86
CA ARG A 368 -33.90 -21.34 -3.89
C ARG A 368 -35.01 -20.82 -4.79
N LEU A 369 -35.99 -21.65 -5.15
CA LEU A 369 -37.16 -21.19 -5.91
C LEU A 369 -37.86 -20.02 -5.21
N VAL A 370 -38.07 -20.13 -3.89
CA VAL A 370 -38.70 -19.06 -3.09
C VAL A 370 -37.79 -17.85 -2.96
N LEU A 371 -36.48 -18.05 -2.79
CA LEU A 371 -35.50 -16.96 -2.79
C LEU A 371 -35.55 -16.17 -4.11
N TYR A 372 -35.55 -16.85 -5.26
CA TYR A 372 -35.64 -16.20 -6.57
C TYR A 372 -36.97 -15.45 -6.73
N GLY A 373 -38.09 -16.02 -6.28
CA GLY A 373 -39.36 -15.30 -6.24
C GLY A 373 -39.32 -14.05 -5.35
N ALA A 374 -38.62 -14.11 -4.21
CA ALA A 374 -38.48 -12.96 -3.31
C ALA A 374 -37.60 -11.86 -3.92
N LEU A 375 -36.57 -12.23 -4.68
CA LEU A 375 -35.71 -11.31 -5.42
C LEU A 375 -36.48 -10.63 -6.57
N MET A 376 -37.34 -11.36 -7.28
CA MET A 376 -38.22 -10.81 -8.32
C MET A 376 -39.21 -9.81 -7.73
N LYS A 377 -39.88 -10.14 -6.61
CA LYS A 377 -40.75 -9.20 -5.86
C LYS A 377 -40.00 -7.96 -5.36
N ALA A 378 -38.71 -8.08 -5.04
CA ALA A 378 -37.85 -6.97 -4.65
C ALA A 378 -37.29 -6.15 -5.83
N GLY A 379 -37.60 -6.53 -7.07
CA GLY A 379 -37.20 -5.81 -8.28
C GLY A 379 -35.72 -5.98 -8.64
N PHE A 380 -35.12 -7.13 -8.36
CA PHE A 380 -33.78 -7.47 -8.85
C PHE A 380 -33.85 -7.81 -10.35
N ALA A 381 -32.94 -7.23 -11.14
CA ALA A 381 -32.89 -7.46 -12.59
C ALA A 381 -32.66 -8.95 -12.91
N VAL A 382 -33.60 -9.57 -13.61
CA VAL A 382 -33.51 -11.01 -13.91
C VAL A 382 -32.58 -11.24 -15.11
N PRO A 383 -31.66 -12.24 -15.06
CA PRO A 383 -30.84 -12.60 -16.22
C PRO A 383 -31.67 -13.01 -17.44
N GLU A 384 -31.15 -12.74 -18.64
CA GLU A 384 -31.81 -13.16 -19.87
C GLU A 384 -32.00 -14.68 -19.91
N SER A 385 -33.17 -15.12 -20.34
CA SER A 385 -33.55 -16.54 -20.41
C SER A 385 -33.43 -17.30 -19.07
N PHE A 386 -33.49 -16.61 -17.93
CA PHE A 386 -33.42 -17.23 -16.62
C PHE A 386 -34.53 -18.27 -16.42
N ARG A 387 -34.12 -19.46 -15.97
CA ARG A 387 -35.00 -20.58 -15.66
C ARG A 387 -34.55 -21.25 -14.38
N VAL A 388 -35.50 -21.52 -13.48
CA VAL A 388 -35.23 -22.20 -12.21
C VAL A 388 -35.40 -23.70 -12.41
N ARG A 389 -34.34 -24.48 -12.20
CA ARG A 389 -34.38 -25.95 -12.26
C ARG A 389 -34.78 -26.52 -10.90
N ILE A 390 -35.84 -27.35 -10.88
CA ILE A 390 -36.35 -27.96 -9.64
C ILE A 390 -36.79 -29.40 -9.85
N ASN A 391 -36.79 -30.17 -8.76
CA ASN A 391 -37.35 -31.52 -8.70
C ASN A 391 -38.74 -31.49 -8.04
N VAL A 392 -39.77 -31.80 -8.82
CA VAL A 392 -41.19 -31.82 -8.42
C VAL A 392 -41.83 -33.09 -8.94
N LYS A 393 -42.51 -33.85 -8.07
CA LYS A 393 -43.25 -35.07 -8.50
C LYS A 393 -44.29 -34.73 -9.56
N ALA A 394 -44.42 -35.54 -10.61
CA ALA A 394 -45.39 -35.33 -11.70
C ALA A 394 -46.84 -35.14 -11.21
N ILE A 395 -47.26 -35.85 -10.15
CA ILE A 395 -48.59 -35.69 -9.54
C ILE A 395 -48.77 -34.26 -9.00
N PHE A 396 -47.76 -33.73 -8.31
CA PHE A 396 -47.83 -32.37 -7.77
C PHE A 396 -47.74 -31.31 -8.87
N GLN A 397 -46.97 -31.57 -9.94
CA GLN A 397 -46.98 -30.72 -11.12
C GLN A 397 -48.39 -30.58 -11.72
N GLN A 398 -49.13 -31.68 -11.89
CA GLN A 398 -50.50 -31.65 -12.42
C GLN A 398 -51.46 -30.82 -11.55
N LYS A 399 -51.33 -30.90 -10.22
CA LYS A 399 -52.08 -30.04 -9.30
C LYS A 399 -51.77 -28.56 -9.51
N LEU A 400 -50.49 -28.20 -9.66
CA LEU A 400 -50.07 -26.83 -9.93
C LEU A 400 -50.54 -26.33 -11.30
N VAL A 401 -50.46 -27.16 -12.34
CA VAL A 401 -51.01 -26.86 -13.68
C VAL A 401 -52.52 -26.58 -13.60
N THR A 402 -53.25 -27.39 -12.83
CA THR A 402 -54.70 -27.23 -12.64
C THR A 402 -55.02 -25.94 -11.86
N ALA A 403 -54.27 -25.65 -10.80
CA ALA A 403 -54.44 -24.46 -9.98
C ALA A 403 -54.07 -23.16 -10.71
N LEU A 404 -53.12 -23.21 -11.65
CA LEU A 404 -52.68 -22.06 -12.45
C LEU A 404 -53.48 -21.89 -13.76
N GLY A 405 -54.19 -22.94 -14.22
CA GLY A 405 -54.90 -22.93 -15.49
C GLY A 405 -54.01 -22.96 -16.74
N ARG A 406 -52.69 -23.14 -16.55
CA ARG A 406 -51.66 -23.22 -17.62
C ARG A 406 -50.50 -24.07 -17.15
N ASN A 407 -49.65 -24.55 -18.07
CA ASN A 407 -48.45 -25.30 -17.72
C ASN A 407 -47.21 -24.39 -17.61
N PRO A 408 -46.72 -24.08 -16.40
CA PRO A 408 -45.50 -23.28 -16.22
C PRO A 408 -44.20 -24.11 -16.34
N PHE A 409 -44.32 -25.44 -16.46
CA PHE A 409 -43.19 -26.35 -16.42
C PHE A 409 -42.70 -26.72 -17.82
N THR A 410 -41.39 -26.63 -18.02
CA THR A 410 -40.70 -27.23 -19.17
C THR A 410 -39.82 -28.39 -18.70
N GLN A 411 -39.87 -29.52 -19.39
CA GLN A 411 -39.09 -30.71 -19.05
C GLN A 411 -37.58 -30.43 -19.21
N ALA A 412 -36.76 -30.76 -18.20
CA ALA A 412 -35.34 -30.39 -18.13
C ALA A 412 -34.40 -31.51 -17.63
N GLY A 413 -34.85 -32.77 -17.73
CA GLY A 413 -34.05 -33.94 -17.35
C GLY A 413 -34.61 -35.25 -17.88
N SER A 414 -33.88 -36.33 -17.61
CA SER A 414 -34.23 -37.70 -18.00
C SER A 414 -35.41 -38.28 -17.23
N THR A 415 -35.79 -37.66 -16.10
CA THR A 415 -36.94 -38.06 -15.28
C THR A 415 -38.05 -37.02 -15.37
N ALA A 416 -39.31 -37.47 -15.40
CA ALA A 416 -40.49 -36.60 -15.44
C ALA A 416 -40.61 -35.62 -14.25
N ASN A 417 -39.79 -35.82 -13.20
CA ASN A 417 -39.78 -34.95 -12.02
C ASN A 417 -38.87 -33.73 -12.16
N MET A 418 -37.94 -33.73 -13.11
CA MET A 418 -36.99 -32.63 -13.31
C MET A 418 -37.53 -31.64 -14.33
N VAL A 419 -37.95 -30.49 -13.84
CA VAL A 419 -38.57 -29.42 -14.64
C VAL A 419 -37.86 -28.09 -14.43
N THR A 420 -38.05 -27.19 -15.37
CA THR A 420 -37.67 -25.78 -15.25
C THR A 420 -38.91 -24.88 -15.26
N ILE A 421 -38.87 -23.84 -14.44
CA ILE A 421 -39.87 -22.77 -14.40
C ILE A 421 -39.25 -21.51 -15.01
N SER A 422 -39.98 -20.83 -15.89
CA SER A 422 -39.55 -19.56 -16.47
C SER A 422 -39.64 -18.43 -15.44
N ALA A 423 -38.83 -17.38 -15.58
CA ALA A 423 -38.85 -16.25 -14.64
C ALA A 423 -40.25 -15.63 -14.43
N THR A 424 -41.08 -15.56 -15.48
CA THR A 424 -42.43 -14.98 -15.41
C THR A 424 -43.39 -15.81 -14.56
N ASP A 425 -43.08 -17.07 -14.32
CA ASP A 425 -43.99 -18.01 -13.65
C ASP A 425 -43.55 -18.32 -12.20
N VAL A 426 -42.33 -17.92 -11.81
CA VAL A 426 -41.76 -18.25 -10.49
C VAL A 426 -42.65 -17.73 -9.35
N GLU A 427 -43.06 -16.46 -9.41
CA GLU A 427 -43.87 -15.85 -8.34
C GLU A 427 -45.23 -16.56 -8.20
N GLU A 428 -45.96 -16.75 -9.30
CA GLU A 428 -47.27 -17.41 -9.30
C GLU A 428 -47.17 -18.87 -8.82
N VAL A 429 -46.12 -19.59 -9.24
CA VAL A 429 -45.90 -20.97 -8.79
C VAL A 429 -45.66 -21.04 -7.29
N VAL A 430 -44.83 -20.15 -6.73
CA VAL A 430 -44.58 -20.13 -5.29
C VAL A 430 -45.85 -19.76 -4.51
N ASP A 431 -46.59 -18.74 -4.97
CA ASP A 431 -47.86 -18.34 -4.34
C ASP A 431 -48.86 -19.52 -4.34
N LYS A 432 -49.00 -20.26 -5.46
CA LYS A 432 -49.88 -21.45 -5.51
C LYS A 432 -49.43 -22.62 -4.65
N ILE A 433 -48.12 -22.83 -4.50
CA ILE A 433 -47.61 -23.86 -3.56
C ILE A 433 -48.03 -23.51 -2.12
N VAL A 434 -47.92 -22.23 -1.74
CA VAL A 434 -48.31 -21.75 -0.40
C VAL A 434 -49.82 -21.88 -0.20
N GLU A 435 -50.65 -21.45 -1.16
CA GLU A 435 -52.11 -21.58 -1.09
C GLU A 435 -52.57 -23.04 -0.95
N LEU A 436 -52.01 -23.96 -1.77
CA LEU A 436 -52.34 -25.39 -1.70
C LEU A 436 -51.99 -25.99 -0.34
N ARG A 437 -50.89 -25.54 0.27
CA ARG A 437 -50.52 -25.96 1.62
C ARG A 437 -51.46 -25.39 2.69
N GLU A 438 -51.95 -24.15 2.54
CA GLU A 438 -52.91 -23.56 3.48
C GLU A 438 -54.25 -24.32 3.52
N VAL A 439 -54.66 -24.94 2.41
CA VAL A 439 -55.82 -25.86 2.35
C VAL A 439 -55.46 -27.31 2.68
N ALA A 440 -54.31 -27.55 3.32
CA ALA A 440 -53.81 -28.85 3.78
C ALA A 440 -53.61 -29.89 2.66
N ASP A 441 -53.22 -29.48 1.43
CA ASP A 441 -52.80 -30.42 0.41
C ASP A 441 -51.54 -31.19 0.85
N LYS A 442 -51.59 -32.52 0.71
CA LYS A 442 -50.53 -33.42 1.18
C LYS A 442 -49.22 -33.26 0.41
N ASP A 443 -49.29 -33.04 -0.90
CA ASP A 443 -48.09 -32.91 -1.74
C ASP A 443 -47.43 -31.55 -1.52
N ALA A 444 -48.22 -30.47 -1.40
CA ALA A 444 -47.72 -29.15 -1.03
C ALA A 444 -47.06 -29.16 0.36
N SER A 445 -47.70 -29.79 1.34
CA SER A 445 -47.14 -29.93 2.70
C SER A 445 -45.82 -30.70 2.72
N ASP A 446 -45.70 -31.79 1.96
CA ASP A 446 -44.43 -32.54 1.79
C ASP A 446 -43.37 -31.71 1.05
N PHE A 447 -43.80 -30.89 0.08
CA PHE A 447 -42.91 -30.05 -0.70
C PHE A 447 -42.21 -28.98 0.16
N THR A 448 -42.97 -28.35 1.06
CA THR A 448 -42.55 -27.20 1.89
C THR A 448 -42.09 -27.57 3.31
N LYS A 449 -41.97 -28.86 3.64
CA LYS A 449 -41.74 -29.30 5.02
C LYS A 449 -40.39 -28.88 5.62
N ASP A 450 -39.39 -28.71 4.77
CA ASP A 450 -38.00 -28.45 5.14
C ASP A 450 -37.83 -27.07 5.79
N VAL A 451 -36.89 -26.97 6.74
CA VAL A 451 -36.61 -25.73 7.45
C VAL A 451 -36.17 -24.61 6.50
N ARG A 452 -35.42 -24.92 5.44
CA ARG A 452 -34.93 -23.93 4.48
C ARG A 452 -36.06 -23.22 3.75
N TRP A 453 -37.12 -23.97 3.38
CA TRP A 453 -38.33 -23.37 2.80
C TRP A 453 -39.01 -22.43 3.81
N LYS A 454 -39.20 -22.90 5.04
CA LYS A 454 -39.85 -22.14 6.11
C LYS A 454 -39.07 -20.87 6.49
N SER A 455 -37.75 -20.87 6.35
CA SER A 455 -36.88 -19.71 6.59
C SER A 455 -37.05 -18.61 5.54
N VAL A 456 -37.20 -18.95 4.26
CA VAL A 456 -37.30 -17.98 3.15
C VAL A 456 -38.73 -17.55 2.85
N GLU A 457 -39.72 -18.37 3.18
CA GLU A 457 -41.13 -18.08 2.92
C GLU A 457 -41.64 -16.76 3.52
N PRO A 458 -41.29 -16.36 4.76
CA PRO A 458 -41.69 -15.07 5.30
C PRO A 458 -41.14 -13.87 4.51
N ILE A 459 -39.99 -14.05 3.85
CA ILE A 459 -39.41 -13.05 2.95
C ILE A 459 -40.29 -12.91 1.71
N PHE A 460 -40.68 -14.02 1.09
CA PHE A 460 -41.53 -14.00 -0.10
C PHE A 460 -42.97 -13.53 0.16
N THR A 461 -43.62 -14.13 1.16
CA THR A 461 -45.06 -13.95 1.45
C THR A 461 -45.37 -12.68 2.24
N THR A 462 -44.37 -12.04 2.85
CA THR A 462 -44.53 -10.94 3.81
C THR A 462 -45.35 -11.29 5.05
N LYS A 463 -45.47 -12.59 5.37
CA LYS A 463 -46.19 -13.10 6.54
C LYS A 463 -45.30 -14.01 7.40
N SER A 464 -45.30 -13.81 8.70
CA SER A 464 -44.66 -14.73 9.66
C SER A 464 -45.58 -14.94 10.86
N GLN A 465 -45.86 -16.20 11.22
CA GLN A 465 -46.75 -16.58 12.32
C GLN A 465 -48.11 -15.84 12.29
N GLY A 466 -48.69 -15.66 11.10
CA GLY A 466 -49.96 -14.97 10.90
C GLY A 466 -49.92 -13.44 11.02
N ARG A 467 -48.74 -12.84 11.18
CA ARG A 467 -48.54 -11.38 11.21
C ARG A 467 -47.85 -10.89 9.95
N ASN A 468 -48.18 -9.67 9.53
CA ASN A 468 -47.47 -9.01 8.44
C ASN A 468 -46.06 -8.63 8.89
N VAL A 469 -45.07 -8.95 8.06
CA VAL A 469 -43.66 -8.61 8.25
C VAL A 469 -43.12 -7.87 7.03
N ARG A 470 -41.93 -7.28 7.16
CA ARG A 470 -41.32 -6.50 6.07
C ARG A 470 -41.03 -7.33 4.82
N GLY A 471 -40.68 -8.61 4.99
CA GLY A 471 -40.50 -9.58 3.92
C GLY A 471 -39.44 -9.18 2.89
N TRP A 472 -39.75 -9.27 1.60
CA TRP A 472 -38.84 -9.00 0.48
C TRP A 472 -38.24 -7.60 0.49
N LYS A 473 -38.88 -6.62 1.16
CA LYS A 473 -38.34 -5.26 1.34
C LYS A 473 -37.05 -5.22 2.17
N ASN A 474 -36.71 -6.32 2.86
CA ASN A 474 -35.42 -6.50 3.52
C ASN A 474 -34.28 -6.69 2.51
N LEU A 475 -34.58 -7.11 1.27
CA LEU A 475 -33.60 -7.34 0.21
C LEU A 475 -33.24 -6.05 -0.56
N ASN A 476 -34.03 -4.97 -0.43
CA ASN A 476 -33.78 -3.71 -1.14
C ASN A 476 -32.35 -3.15 -0.97
N PRO A 477 -31.74 -3.16 0.23
CA PRO A 477 -30.36 -2.71 0.42
C PRO A 477 -29.32 -3.56 -0.34
N LEU A 478 -29.66 -4.81 -0.69
CA LEU A 478 -28.78 -5.74 -1.39
C LEU A 478 -28.83 -5.59 -2.92
N ARG A 479 -29.86 -4.91 -3.45
CA ARG A 479 -30.05 -4.72 -4.89
C ARG A 479 -28.85 -4.10 -5.61
N PRO A 480 -28.14 -3.08 -5.06
CA PRO A 480 -26.98 -2.51 -5.71
C PRO A 480 -25.78 -3.46 -5.84
N PHE A 481 -25.77 -4.58 -5.09
CA PHE A 481 -24.74 -5.60 -5.20
C PHE A 481 -25.02 -6.61 -6.32
N HIS A 482 -26.21 -6.56 -6.93
CA HIS A 482 -26.61 -7.49 -7.96
C HIS A 482 -26.26 -7.04 -9.38
N SER A 483 -25.73 -7.94 -10.19
CA SER A 483 -25.69 -7.80 -11.65
C SER A 483 -26.02 -9.12 -12.36
N PRO A 484 -26.91 -9.11 -13.38
CA PRO A 484 -27.26 -10.31 -14.12
C PRO A 484 -26.17 -10.79 -15.08
N ILE A 485 -25.22 -9.93 -15.44
CA ILE A 485 -24.12 -10.27 -16.35
C ILE A 485 -22.94 -10.96 -15.64
N THR A 486 -22.87 -10.90 -14.31
CA THR A 486 -21.80 -11.54 -13.55
C THR A 486 -21.90 -13.06 -13.65
N GLN A 487 -20.86 -13.70 -14.17
CA GLN A 487 -20.84 -15.15 -14.37
C GLN A 487 -20.26 -15.92 -13.17
N ASN A 488 -19.24 -15.37 -12.51
CA ASN A 488 -18.53 -16.01 -11.40
C ASN A 488 -18.48 -15.10 -10.17
N ASP A 489 -18.23 -15.68 -8.99
CA ASP A 489 -18.00 -14.90 -7.78
C ASP A 489 -16.76 -14.00 -7.97
N PRO A 490 -16.91 -12.67 -7.93
CA PRO A 490 -15.81 -11.74 -8.12
C PRO A 490 -14.66 -11.98 -7.13
N ALA A 491 -14.94 -12.39 -5.89
CA ALA A 491 -13.88 -12.62 -4.90
C ALA A 491 -13.00 -13.83 -5.26
N ILE A 492 -13.59 -14.87 -5.86
CA ILE A 492 -12.86 -16.05 -6.35
C ILE A 492 -12.06 -15.67 -7.60
N GLU A 493 -12.70 -14.96 -8.53
CA GLU A 493 -12.05 -14.56 -9.77
C GLU A 493 -10.87 -13.62 -9.51
N ILE A 494 -11.01 -12.67 -8.59
CA ILE A 494 -9.92 -11.80 -8.12
C ILE A 494 -8.74 -12.65 -7.63
N TYR A 495 -9.00 -13.64 -6.77
CA TYR A 495 -7.94 -14.52 -6.28
C TYR A 495 -7.23 -15.26 -7.42
N ASP A 496 -7.99 -15.85 -8.35
CA ASP A 496 -7.42 -16.60 -9.48
C ASP A 496 -6.57 -15.72 -10.40
N GLU A 497 -6.94 -14.44 -10.59
CA GLU A 497 -6.15 -13.47 -11.34
C GLU A 497 -4.87 -13.07 -10.59
N LEU A 498 -4.94 -12.92 -9.26
CA LEU A 498 -3.76 -12.65 -8.42
C LEU A 498 -2.75 -13.80 -8.45
N VAL A 499 -3.22 -15.05 -8.39
CA VAL A 499 -2.34 -16.25 -8.50
C VAL A 499 -1.61 -16.29 -9.84
N LYS A 500 -2.24 -15.78 -10.92
CA LYS A 500 -1.59 -15.63 -12.23
C LYS A 500 -0.54 -14.53 -12.26
N GLY A 501 -0.36 -13.75 -11.21
CA GLY A 501 0.61 -12.64 -11.12
C GLY A 501 0.10 -11.32 -11.69
N ARG A 502 -1.20 -11.17 -11.87
CA ARG A 502 -1.79 -9.96 -12.45
C ARG A 502 -1.99 -8.87 -11.41
N ILE A 503 -2.14 -7.65 -11.91
CA ILE A 503 -2.58 -6.50 -11.12
C ILE A 503 -4.10 -6.47 -11.19
N VAL A 504 -4.76 -6.56 -10.04
CA VAL A 504 -6.21 -6.52 -9.91
C VAL A 504 -6.59 -5.24 -9.18
N ILE A 505 -7.32 -4.36 -9.87
CA ILE A 505 -7.83 -3.10 -9.33
C ILE A 505 -9.30 -3.29 -9.00
N VAL A 506 -9.64 -3.20 -7.71
CA VAL A 506 -11.02 -3.15 -7.23
C VAL A 506 -11.41 -1.69 -7.13
N ASP A 507 -12.12 -1.21 -8.13
CA ASP A 507 -12.53 0.16 -8.27
C ASP A 507 -13.84 0.41 -7.52
N LEU A 508 -13.74 1.22 -6.45
CA LEU A 508 -14.80 1.45 -5.48
C LEU A 508 -15.39 2.87 -5.56
N HIS A 509 -14.95 3.72 -6.50
CA HIS A 509 -15.31 5.15 -6.53
C HIS A 509 -16.81 5.45 -6.73
N VAL A 510 -17.55 4.56 -7.39
CA VAL A 510 -19.00 4.73 -7.66
C VAL A 510 -19.87 4.11 -6.57
N GLY A 511 -19.29 3.31 -5.66
CA GLY A 511 -20.04 2.57 -4.64
C GLY A 511 -20.39 3.44 -3.42
N ALA A 512 -21.55 3.20 -2.81
CA ALA A 512 -21.86 3.80 -1.51
C ALA A 512 -20.92 3.26 -0.43
N ALA A 513 -20.48 4.10 0.50
CA ALA A 513 -19.45 3.75 1.49
C ALA A 513 -19.69 2.44 2.30
N PRO A 514 -20.93 2.11 2.73
CA PRO A 514 -21.18 0.82 3.40
C PRO A 514 -20.97 -0.39 2.48
N ILE A 515 -21.30 -0.24 1.19
CA ILE A 515 -21.22 -1.28 0.16
C ILE A 515 -19.75 -1.56 -0.15
N THR A 516 -18.97 -0.50 -0.39
CA THR A 516 -17.54 -0.63 -0.71
C THR A 516 -16.78 -1.27 0.44
N LYS A 517 -17.11 -0.91 1.69
CA LYS A 517 -16.54 -1.54 2.88
C LYS A 517 -16.81 -3.05 2.94
N SER A 518 -18.08 -3.45 2.85
CA SER A 518 -18.48 -4.86 2.94
C SER A 518 -17.83 -5.71 1.84
N LEU A 519 -17.72 -5.19 0.61
CA LEU A 519 -17.04 -5.88 -0.48
C LEU A 519 -15.54 -6.02 -0.24
N SER A 520 -14.87 -4.96 0.21
CA SER A 520 -13.44 -5.03 0.53
C SER A 520 -13.14 -6.04 1.64
N GLU A 521 -13.98 -6.09 2.67
CA GLU A 521 -13.89 -7.08 3.74
C GLU A 521 -14.13 -8.50 3.22
N SER A 522 -15.14 -8.72 2.38
CA SER A 522 -15.45 -10.01 1.77
C SER A 522 -14.30 -10.53 0.88
N ILE A 523 -13.75 -9.69 0.01
CA ILE A 523 -12.62 -10.02 -0.87
C ILE A 523 -11.38 -10.37 -0.03
N THR A 524 -11.09 -9.57 1.01
CA THR A 524 -9.94 -9.79 1.89
C THR A 524 -10.11 -11.07 2.72
N ALA A 525 -11.33 -11.36 3.19
CA ALA A 525 -11.65 -12.59 3.90
C ALA A 525 -11.41 -13.81 3.02
N ARG A 526 -11.89 -13.78 1.76
CA ARG A 526 -11.66 -14.85 0.80
C ARG A 526 -10.17 -15.04 0.47
N LEU A 527 -9.44 -13.94 0.29
CA LEU A 527 -7.99 -13.97 0.07
C LEU A 527 -7.27 -14.68 1.23
N LEU A 528 -7.56 -14.29 2.47
CA LEU A 528 -6.95 -14.90 3.66
C LEU A 528 -7.33 -16.38 3.82
N GLU A 529 -8.59 -16.73 3.58
CA GLU A 529 -9.07 -18.12 3.60
C GLU A 529 -8.28 -19.00 2.60
N ARG A 530 -8.14 -18.54 1.35
CA ARG A 530 -7.41 -19.26 0.31
C ARG A 530 -5.93 -19.40 0.63
N GLN A 531 -5.26 -18.32 1.04
CA GLN A 531 -3.85 -18.38 1.44
C GLN A 531 -3.63 -19.33 2.62
N THR A 532 -4.53 -19.30 3.61
CA THR A 532 -4.46 -20.21 4.76
C THR A 532 -4.66 -21.65 4.34
N THR A 533 -5.58 -21.92 3.41
CA THR A 533 -5.80 -23.27 2.86
C THR A 533 -4.54 -23.80 2.17
N VAL A 534 -3.89 -22.99 1.33
CA VAL A 534 -2.63 -23.37 0.67
C VAL A 534 -1.54 -23.61 1.72
N PHE A 535 -1.36 -22.68 2.67
CA PHE A 535 -0.36 -22.81 3.74
C PHE A 535 -0.54 -24.09 4.57
N THR A 536 -1.78 -24.37 4.99
CA THR A 536 -2.10 -25.55 5.81
C THR A 536 -2.02 -26.87 5.06
N SER A 537 -2.08 -26.85 3.72
CA SER A 537 -1.85 -28.03 2.89
C SER A 537 -0.37 -28.43 2.79
N GLY A 538 0.54 -27.59 3.30
CA GLY A 538 1.99 -27.79 3.22
C GLY A 538 2.63 -27.17 1.97
N GLU A 539 1.83 -26.53 1.10
CA GLU A 539 2.32 -25.77 -0.03
C GLU A 539 2.64 -24.32 0.37
N GLU A 540 3.63 -23.71 -0.29
CA GLU A 540 3.94 -22.30 -0.10
C GLU A 540 2.85 -21.41 -0.76
N PRO A 541 2.22 -20.49 -0.02
CA PRO A 541 1.23 -19.57 -0.58
C PRO A 541 1.82 -18.67 -1.69
N PRO A 542 1.06 -18.37 -2.76
CA PRO A 542 1.48 -17.40 -3.78
C PRO A 542 1.73 -16.03 -3.15
N ALA A 543 2.76 -15.32 -3.65
CA ALA A 543 3.08 -13.97 -3.17
C ALA A 543 2.02 -12.97 -3.68
N ILE A 544 1.37 -12.26 -2.78
CA ILE A 544 0.36 -11.25 -3.15
C ILE A 544 0.62 -9.96 -2.36
N GLN A 545 0.71 -8.82 -3.07
CA GLN A 545 0.79 -7.49 -2.47
C GLN A 545 -0.59 -6.84 -2.44
N VAL A 546 -1.08 -6.46 -1.27
CA VAL A 546 -2.34 -5.73 -1.11
C VAL A 546 -2.06 -4.23 -0.92
N MET A 547 -2.69 -3.38 -1.70
CA MET A 547 -2.63 -1.92 -1.62
C MET A 547 -3.97 -1.38 -1.12
N LEU A 548 -3.92 -0.64 -0.01
CA LEU A 548 -5.07 -0.04 0.66
C LEU A 548 -4.94 1.48 0.66
N GLU A 549 -5.71 2.15 -0.19
CA GLU A 549 -5.86 3.61 -0.14
C GLU A 549 -6.87 4.04 0.92
N GLU A 550 -6.71 5.27 1.42
CA GLU A 550 -7.52 5.85 2.49
C GLU A 550 -7.76 4.90 3.66
N ALA A 551 -6.66 4.28 4.10
CA ALA A 551 -6.66 3.12 4.97
C ALA A 551 -7.31 3.39 6.34
N HIS A 552 -7.37 4.64 6.81
CA HIS A 552 -8.06 4.99 8.05
C HIS A 552 -9.56 4.65 8.04
N ASN A 553 -10.19 4.58 6.87
CA ASN A 553 -11.59 4.14 6.73
C ASN A 553 -11.78 2.64 7.00
N LEU A 554 -10.74 1.86 6.75
CA LEU A 554 -10.70 0.42 6.97
C LEU A 554 -10.19 0.09 8.38
N PHE A 555 -9.22 0.86 8.86
CA PHE A 555 -8.50 0.62 10.11
C PHE A 555 -9.00 1.45 11.32
N ALA A 556 -10.28 1.81 11.40
CA ALA A 556 -10.76 2.73 12.46
C ALA A 556 -10.53 2.20 13.89
N SER A 557 -9.88 3.02 14.74
CA SER A 557 -9.41 2.70 16.10
C SER A 557 -10.46 2.12 17.05
N ASP A 558 -11.71 2.55 16.90
CA ASP A 558 -12.79 2.28 17.86
C ASP A 558 -13.33 0.85 17.77
N ARG A 559 -12.93 0.12 16.72
CA ARG A 559 -13.37 -1.25 16.41
C ARG A 559 -12.40 -2.33 16.87
N TYR A 560 -11.22 -1.96 17.37
CA TYR A 560 -10.16 -2.90 17.75
C TYR A 560 -10.30 -3.57 19.11
N LYS A 561 -11.54 -3.72 19.60
CA LYS A 561 -11.84 -4.61 20.71
C LYS A 561 -12.16 -6.04 20.25
N ASP A 562 -12.32 -6.27 18.95
CA ASP A 562 -12.61 -7.60 18.41
C ASP A 562 -11.45 -8.06 17.50
N ASP A 563 -10.68 -9.05 17.94
CA ASP A 563 -9.61 -9.70 17.15
C ASP A 563 -10.14 -10.37 15.86
N ARG A 564 -11.46 -10.37 15.66
CA ARG A 564 -12.15 -10.86 14.46
C ARG A 564 -12.09 -9.92 13.26
N ASP A 565 -11.69 -8.66 13.43
CA ASP A 565 -11.62 -7.70 12.32
C ASP A 565 -10.62 -8.20 11.25
N ILE A 566 -11.10 -8.29 10.01
CA ILE A 566 -10.35 -8.89 8.91
C ILE A 566 -9.06 -8.13 8.58
N TRP A 567 -9.07 -6.81 8.78
CA TRP A 567 -7.91 -5.95 8.52
C TRP A 567 -6.83 -6.12 9.59
N VAL A 568 -7.23 -6.39 10.84
CA VAL A 568 -6.29 -6.76 11.91
C VAL A 568 -5.67 -8.12 11.63
N ARG A 569 -6.48 -9.09 11.20
CA ARG A 569 -6.00 -10.43 10.83
C ARG A 569 -5.03 -10.34 9.66
N LEU A 570 -5.37 -9.58 8.61
CA LEU A 570 -4.43 -9.28 7.52
C LEU A 570 -3.13 -8.71 8.09
N ALA A 571 -3.20 -7.70 8.96
CA ALA A 571 -1.99 -7.12 9.53
C ALA A 571 -1.17 -8.10 10.41
N LYS A 572 -1.79 -9.01 11.16
CA LYS A 572 -1.07 -9.95 12.04
C LYS A 572 -0.56 -11.19 11.30
N GLU A 573 -1.34 -11.72 10.37
CA GLU A 573 -1.12 -13.03 9.72
C GLU A 573 -0.43 -12.92 8.35
N ALA A 574 -0.46 -11.75 7.70
CA ALA A 574 -0.01 -11.57 6.32
C ALA A 574 1.41 -12.08 6.04
N SER A 575 2.37 -11.84 6.93
CA SER A 575 3.76 -12.25 6.71
C SER A 575 3.94 -13.78 6.67
N LYS A 576 3.10 -14.54 7.39
CA LYS A 576 3.11 -16.02 7.35
C LYS A 576 2.46 -16.57 6.07
N LEU A 577 1.58 -15.78 5.46
CA LEU A 577 0.76 -16.15 4.31
C LEU A 577 1.31 -15.59 2.99
N ASN A 578 2.56 -15.12 2.98
CA ASN A 578 3.20 -14.47 1.82
C ASN A 578 2.37 -13.29 1.27
N LEU A 579 1.68 -12.59 2.16
CA LEU A 579 0.93 -11.38 1.87
C LEU A 579 1.75 -10.17 2.30
N GLY A 580 1.99 -9.27 1.36
CA GLY A 580 2.48 -7.92 1.66
C GLY A 580 1.32 -6.93 1.74
N MET A 581 1.52 -5.84 2.47
CA MET A 581 0.49 -4.83 2.65
C MET A 581 1.07 -3.42 2.54
N THR A 582 0.64 -2.66 1.55
CA THR A 582 0.91 -1.23 1.44
C THR A 582 -0.36 -0.49 1.83
N TYR A 583 -0.28 0.40 2.82
CA TYR A 583 -1.42 1.21 3.24
C TYR A 583 -1.09 2.69 3.14
N ALA A 584 -1.98 3.45 2.51
CA ALA A 584 -1.86 4.88 2.33
C ALA A 584 -2.91 5.61 3.19
N THR A 585 -2.47 6.61 3.95
CA THR A 585 -3.38 7.39 4.80
C THR A 585 -2.80 8.76 5.15
N GLN A 586 -3.67 9.71 5.46
CA GLN A 586 -3.32 10.99 6.09
C GLN A 586 -3.46 10.96 7.62
N GLU A 587 -4.19 9.99 8.16
CA GLU A 587 -4.49 9.84 9.59
C GLU A 587 -3.66 8.69 10.18
N VAL A 588 -2.45 8.99 10.65
CA VAL A 588 -1.51 8.05 11.29
C VAL A 588 -2.09 7.52 12.61
N SER A 589 -2.76 8.39 13.37
CA SER A 589 -3.42 8.08 14.64
C SER A 589 -4.66 7.20 14.44
N GLY A 590 -5.29 7.25 13.27
CA GLY A 590 -6.41 6.40 12.90
C GLY A 590 -6.03 4.94 12.67
N VAL A 591 -4.78 4.65 12.30
CA VAL A 591 -4.31 3.28 12.06
C VAL A 591 -3.93 2.57 13.37
N ALA A 592 -4.31 1.30 13.51
CA ALA A 592 -3.96 0.47 14.66
C ALA A 592 -2.45 0.47 14.99
N HIS A 593 -2.13 0.47 16.28
CA HIS A 593 -0.75 0.38 16.75
C HIS A 593 -0.05 -0.90 16.26
N GLN A 594 -0.74 -2.04 16.25
CA GLN A 594 -0.17 -3.32 15.81
C GLN A 594 0.20 -3.33 14.32
N VAL A 595 -0.54 -2.58 13.49
CA VAL A 595 -0.19 -2.38 12.08
C VAL A 595 1.12 -1.60 12.00
N LYS A 596 1.15 -0.41 12.62
CA LYS A 596 2.31 0.50 12.63
C LYS A 596 3.58 -0.15 13.19
N ALA A 597 3.47 -0.85 14.32
CA ALA A 597 4.61 -1.51 14.98
C ALA A 597 5.26 -2.62 14.12
N ASN A 598 4.51 -3.20 13.17
CA ASN A 598 5.02 -4.22 12.25
C ASN A 598 5.28 -3.66 10.84
N THR A 599 5.22 -2.33 10.66
CA THR A 599 5.51 -1.67 9.39
C THR A 599 7.01 -1.59 9.18
N ALA A 600 7.48 -2.24 8.11
CA ALA A 600 8.89 -2.34 7.76
C ALA A 600 9.38 -1.12 6.96
N ASN A 601 8.52 -0.58 6.09
CA ASN A 601 8.86 0.53 5.20
C ASN A 601 7.94 1.72 5.44
N TRP A 602 8.51 2.91 5.44
CA TRP A 602 7.83 4.16 5.72
C TRP A 602 8.20 5.18 4.66
N VAL A 603 7.19 5.68 3.96
CA VAL A 603 7.29 6.83 3.06
C VAL A 603 6.45 7.94 3.63
N VAL A 604 7.09 8.98 4.16
CA VAL A 604 6.41 10.07 4.86
C VAL A 604 6.56 11.37 4.09
N ALA A 605 5.50 11.80 3.44
CA ALA A 605 5.38 13.13 2.84
C ALA A 605 4.88 14.16 3.87
N HIS A 606 4.41 15.30 3.39
CA HIS A 606 3.82 16.36 4.21
C HIS A 606 2.60 15.89 5.03
N LEU A 607 2.58 16.18 6.32
CA LEU A 607 1.42 16.06 7.22
C LEU A 607 1.15 17.43 7.87
N ASN A 608 -0.10 17.88 7.84
CA ASN A 608 -0.45 19.23 8.31
C ASN A 608 -0.84 19.30 9.79
N ASN A 609 -0.91 18.16 10.49
CA ASN A 609 -1.43 18.06 11.85
C ASN A 609 -0.35 17.58 12.83
N THR A 610 -0.11 18.36 13.89
CA THR A 610 0.87 18.05 14.95
C THR A 610 0.55 16.75 15.68
N LYS A 611 -0.73 16.40 15.87
CA LYS A 611 -1.14 15.13 16.48
C LYS A 611 -0.64 13.93 15.67
N GLU A 612 -0.76 13.99 14.35
CA GLU A 612 -0.34 12.93 13.44
C GLU A 612 1.19 12.79 13.41
N VAL A 613 1.90 13.92 13.44
CA VAL A 613 3.37 13.95 13.50
C VAL A 613 3.88 13.44 14.84
N GLN A 614 3.22 13.77 15.96
CA GLN A 614 3.56 13.22 17.28
C GLN A 614 3.35 11.72 17.36
N GLU A 615 2.30 11.18 16.73
CA GLU A 615 2.10 9.74 16.63
C GLU A 615 3.20 9.08 15.78
N LEU A 616 3.56 9.69 14.65
CA LEU A 616 4.66 9.21 13.80
C LEU A 616 6.02 9.25 14.51
N ALA A 617 6.27 10.27 15.33
CA ALA A 617 7.54 10.46 16.04
C ALA A 617 7.89 9.33 17.02
N ARG A 618 6.94 8.44 17.33
CA ARG A 618 7.13 7.24 18.14
C ARG A 618 7.87 6.11 17.41
N PHE A 619 7.98 6.20 16.08
CA PHE A 619 8.59 5.18 15.23
C PHE A 619 9.91 5.69 14.65
N TYR A 620 10.95 4.86 14.70
CA TYR A 620 12.29 5.20 14.22
C TYR A 620 12.75 6.57 14.72
N ASP A 621 13.41 7.35 13.86
CA ASP A 621 13.90 8.69 14.17
C ASP A 621 13.08 9.79 13.47
N PHE A 622 11.78 9.53 13.21
CA PHE A 622 10.91 10.51 12.57
C PHE A 622 10.70 11.76 13.43
N GLY A 623 10.87 11.66 14.75
CA GLY A 623 10.83 12.82 15.65
C GLY A 623 11.79 13.94 15.26
N SER A 624 12.98 13.59 14.74
CA SER A 624 13.96 14.56 14.24
C SER A 624 13.51 15.35 13.01
N PHE A 625 12.45 14.90 12.32
CA PHE A 625 11.93 15.52 11.10
C PHE A 625 10.59 16.23 11.30
N SER A 626 10.05 16.27 12.53
CA SER A 626 8.70 16.74 12.84
C SER A 626 8.39 18.11 12.23
N ASP A 627 9.23 19.11 12.50
CA ASP A 627 9.03 20.48 12.00
C ASP A 627 9.07 20.53 10.47
N ALA A 628 9.95 19.74 9.85
CA ALA A 628 10.12 19.73 8.40
C ALA A 628 9.03 18.95 7.66
N ILE A 629 8.40 17.97 8.32
CA ILE A 629 7.21 17.27 7.80
C ILE A 629 6.01 18.21 7.79
N ILE A 630 5.87 19.06 8.82
CA ILE A 630 4.80 20.06 8.91
C ILE A 630 5.04 21.23 7.95
N ALA A 631 6.27 21.72 7.84
CA ALA A 631 6.53 22.96 7.09
C ALA A 631 6.63 22.78 5.56
N SER A 632 6.90 21.56 5.06
CA SER A 632 7.21 21.34 3.65
C SER A 632 6.06 20.69 2.91
N GLU A 633 5.34 21.48 2.11
CA GLU A 633 4.20 21.04 1.28
C GLU A 633 4.63 20.58 -0.13
N ASP A 634 5.93 20.35 -0.34
CA ASP A 634 6.48 20.01 -1.64
C ASP A 634 6.04 18.62 -2.10
N ARG A 635 5.42 18.55 -3.29
CA ARG A 635 4.96 17.28 -3.87
C ARG A 635 6.12 16.31 -4.12
N GLY A 636 5.95 15.08 -3.67
CA GLY A 636 6.93 14.01 -3.81
C GLY A 636 8.17 14.17 -2.94
N TYR A 637 8.24 15.19 -2.07
CA TYR A 637 9.32 15.28 -1.09
C TYR A 637 8.97 14.48 0.16
N VAL A 638 9.69 13.39 0.40
CA VAL A 638 9.38 12.40 1.44
C VAL A 638 10.58 12.10 2.33
N ARG A 639 10.31 11.56 3.51
CA ARG A 639 11.28 10.91 4.39
C ARG A 639 11.07 9.42 4.24
N LEU A 640 12.09 8.76 3.71
CA LEU A 640 12.06 7.34 3.35
C LEU A 640 12.85 6.53 4.37
N LYS A 641 12.26 5.44 4.86
CA LYS A 641 12.92 4.39 5.63
C LYS A 641 12.44 3.05 5.09
N THR A 642 13.33 2.23 4.56
CA THR A 642 12.99 0.85 4.15
C THR A 642 13.53 -0.16 5.16
N LEU A 643 13.13 -1.42 5.00
CA LEU A 643 13.58 -2.53 5.83
C LEU A 643 15.10 -2.68 5.82
N SER A 644 15.73 -2.62 4.64
CA SER A 644 17.17 -2.79 4.47
C SER A 644 17.97 -1.50 4.72
N SER A 645 17.32 -0.34 4.72
CA SER A 645 17.99 0.95 4.97
C SER A 645 18.14 1.19 6.49
N PRO A 646 19.33 1.50 7.01
CA PRO A 646 19.52 1.68 8.46
C PRO A 646 18.98 3.01 9.01
N TYR A 647 18.87 4.05 8.19
CA TYR A 647 18.46 5.40 8.62
C TYR A 647 17.46 6.04 7.65
N ILE A 648 16.85 7.16 8.07
CA ILE A 648 15.89 7.90 7.25
C ILE A 648 16.63 8.76 6.21
N VAL A 649 16.23 8.63 4.95
CA VAL A 649 16.76 9.41 3.82
C VAL A 649 15.69 10.41 3.35
N PRO A 650 16.00 11.71 3.27
CA PRO A 650 15.14 12.71 2.61
C PRO A 650 15.22 12.57 1.07
N VAL A 651 14.09 12.28 0.42
CA VAL A 651 14.04 11.90 -1.00
C VAL A 651 13.02 12.76 -1.75
N GLN A 652 13.40 13.25 -2.93
CA GLN A 652 12.45 13.63 -3.95
C GLN A 652 12.10 12.38 -4.77
N ILE A 653 10.89 11.87 -4.62
CA ILE A 653 10.39 10.74 -5.40
C ILE A 653 10.28 11.16 -6.87
N ASP A 654 10.73 10.27 -7.76
CA ASP A 654 10.62 10.43 -9.21
C ASP A 654 9.14 10.47 -9.62
N ARG A 655 8.83 11.04 -10.79
CA ARG A 655 7.46 11.07 -11.27
C ARG A 655 7.12 9.71 -11.89
N TYR A 656 5.94 9.16 -11.58
CA TYR A 656 5.40 8.07 -12.36
C TYR A 656 5.02 8.58 -13.75
N ASP A 657 5.69 8.06 -14.78
CA ASP A 657 5.56 8.50 -16.15
C ASP A 657 5.53 7.33 -17.13
N MET A 658 5.53 7.63 -18.42
CA MET A 658 5.49 6.63 -19.49
C MET A 658 6.78 5.78 -19.55
N GLU A 659 7.92 6.30 -19.09
CA GLU A 659 9.17 5.53 -19.05
C GLU A 659 9.03 4.37 -18.07
N LEU A 660 8.49 4.63 -16.87
CA LEU A 660 8.18 3.60 -15.89
C LEU A 660 7.12 2.59 -16.37
N VAL A 661 6.11 3.04 -17.12
CA VAL A 661 5.14 2.15 -17.76
C VAL A 661 5.83 1.25 -18.79
N ASN A 662 6.73 1.82 -19.60
CA ASN A 662 7.44 1.09 -20.63
C ASN A 662 8.45 0.10 -20.05
N ASP A 663 9.10 0.43 -18.93
CA ASP A 663 9.93 -0.51 -18.16
C ASP A 663 9.12 -1.73 -17.71
N ALA A 664 7.91 -1.50 -17.18
CA ALA A 664 7.00 -2.56 -16.77
C ALA A 664 6.56 -3.43 -17.96
N ARG A 665 6.22 -2.81 -19.09
CA ARG A 665 5.85 -3.51 -20.33
C ARG A 665 7.01 -4.32 -20.92
N ALA A 666 8.21 -3.75 -20.92
CA ALA A 666 9.41 -4.43 -21.38
C ALA A 666 9.72 -5.67 -20.54
N ALA A 667 9.55 -5.60 -19.21
CA ALA A 667 9.69 -6.76 -18.33
C ALA A 667 8.70 -7.89 -18.65
N ALA A 668 7.51 -7.55 -19.16
CA ALA A 668 6.49 -8.48 -19.63
C ALA A 668 6.65 -8.94 -21.10
N GLY A 669 7.66 -8.42 -21.81
CA GLY A 669 7.89 -8.68 -23.24
C GLY A 669 6.93 -7.95 -24.19
N ASP A 670 6.23 -6.91 -23.71
CA ASP A 670 5.32 -6.11 -24.53
C ASP A 670 6.03 -4.91 -25.17
N ALA A 671 5.52 -4.46 -26.33
CA ALA A 671 6.05 -3.29 -27.03
C ALA A 671 5.85 -2.00 -26.21
N PRO A 672 6.80 -1.05 -26.24
CA PRO A 672 6.65 0.22 -25.54
C PRO A 672 5.49 1.04 -26.10
N LEU A 673 4.85 1.83 -25.24
CA LEU A 673 3.91 2.86 -25.64
C LEU A 673 4.68 4.05 -26.25
N THR A 674 4.18 4.56 -27.36
CA THR A 674 4.68 5.79 -27.99
C THR A 674 3.91 7.00 -27.45
N PRO A 675 4.58 8.15 -27.25
CA PRO A 675 3.89 9.38 -26.95
C PRO A 675 3.09 9.78 -28.21
N ASN A 676 1.78 9.56 -28.16
CA ASN A 676 0.76 9.77 -29.23
C ASN A 676 0.44 8.56 -30.12
N GLY A 677 -0.25 7.55 -29.56
CA GLY A 677 -1.36 6.83 -30.21
C GLY A 677 -1.18 6.27 -31.63
N SER A 678 0.05 6.16 -32.12
CA SER A 678 0.38 5.60 -33.43
C SER A 678 1.15 4.32 -33.16
N THR A 679 0.44 3.21 -33.37
CA THR A 679 1.05 1.89 -33.52
C THR A 679 2.03 1.95 -34.69
N PRO A 680 3.20 1.30 -34.62
CA PRO A 680 4.12 1.20 -35.76
C PRO A 680 3.46 0.56 -37.00
#